data_AF-F8Q1U7-F1
#
_entry.id   AF-F8Q1U7-F1
#
_cell.length_a   1.000
_cell.length_b   1.000
_cell.length_c   1.000
_cell.angle_alpha   90.00
_cell.angle_beta   90.00
_cell.angle_gamma   90.00
#
_symmetry.space_group_name_H-M   'P 1'
#
loop_
_entity.id
_entity.type
_entity.pdbx_description
1 polymer ?
#
loop_
_entity_poly.entity_id
_entity_poly.type
_entity_poly.pdbx_seq_one_letter_code
_entity_poly.pdbx_strand_id
1 'polypeptide(L)'
;LEKLVVLMSRLPDDSELGRRLQNTVIDILFNDLPHPPSTYLTLPKPLKHASSKQTNYAFRSADGSNNNVLFPSFGQAGQPYARSVSSMNTVLPSFFPDPDIVFDALLCRRPPSPQQASSSYFQSHPGGLSSLFFAFANFIIHSIFHTNLDNPRINDASSYLDLSVLYGSSEEDVSRIRRFDGSGRLWEDVWADKRVVGMHPAFGALVVLFCRNHNYIAERILAINENGTYYSPSSPPIISATSAHNDTNRSRLLSQCDEIFHRARLVNTAYFMQIVLRDYVGGILGLVRDGLEWRLNPLGWSSQESSQTPRGEGSSVSMEFNLMYRWHAAISEEEEKWLEGVMREVSGKGPTSTLRFYSFAYCFDATISSPALAIAKSLDRLPSGAFSSAELSDILHRATASPASSFGARKVPKAMKPIEIAGIRWARSVGGCTLNEFRRFMRLKPYKSFKEWNPDPEIHKAAEDLYKDIENLELYVGLYAEECKPPIPGAGLCPGYTLSRAILADAVCLTRGDRFLTVDCTPHNLTSWGFQDIQPNIEDGSMGGMLTKLLFRTLPGEYVAGSGYAHFPFLVPSFVKESCFGKDTKVGEDKLGGRGQPKLNIWRNLNISAPGTCEVDVRKRGWVNQEMYKWEALDVGIKNGVGFKNGGVELHMCKDFFLQYEARMRLLTKGGMNGLDSYHNVVSCHLHMELSSFTHLLISEKSIQCNRHNAGLPADVNDMFVDVVKDVINLVPVYWVVNNMLMLPLKASASLRGMYTLQDWYGMFSDVSKYLYFNNGQVNDWTYREKGTRATSEIIRHLKASLAEICKSTVSLSLIYREIGSVLAWLGGSKERGEFLKEVLSAIPADRQRDAYDIQIEHAAYSLFSELIPTAVLFASAMATVVDYYLDDRSRDACQELQRLAAAKSPEANVQILPYVYKALGKSLSCESPLITR
;
A
#
# COMPACT_ATOMS: atom_id res chain seq x y z
N LEU A 1 10.59 -21.49 8.58
CA LEU A 1 9.47 -20.51 8.57
C LEU A 1 9.61 -19.59 7.36
N GLU A 2 10.81 -19.08 7.12
CA GLU A 2 11.28 -18.27 5.99
C GLU A 2 10.82 -18.83 4.64
N LYS A 3 10.99 -20.14 4.39
CA LYS A 3 10.50 -20.76 3.14
C LYS A 3 8.97 -20.62 2.94
N LEU A 4 8.19 -20.67 4.02
CA LEU A 4 6.74 -20.46 3.97
C LEU A 4 6.42 -18.98 3.73
N VAL A 5 7.13 -18.06 4.40
CA VAL A 5 7.00 -16.62 4.15
C VAL A 5 7.31 -16.28 2.70
N VAL A 6 8.41 -16.80 2.15
CA VAL A 6 8.80 -16.60 0.75
C VAL A 6 7.74 -17.16 -0.19
N LEU A 7 7.22 -18.36 0.07
CA LEU A 7 6.15 -18.95 -0.72
C LEU A 7 4.90 -18.06 -0.70
N MET A 8 4.40 -17.70 0.48
CA MET A 8 3.22 -16.84 0.63
C MET A 8 3.40 -15.48 -0.04
N SER A 9 4.58 -14.88 0.08
CA SER A 9 4.89 -13.56 -0.51
C SER A 9 4.96 -13.53 -2.04
N ARG A 10 4.99 -14.70 -2.68
CA ARG A 10 5.08 -14.86 -4.15
C ARG A 10 3.83 -15.47 -4.76
N LEU A 11 2.87 -15.89 -3.93
CA LEU A 11 1.56 -16.32 -4.43
C LEU A 11 0.73 -15.08 -4.80
N PRO A 12 -0.20 -15.19 -5.77
CA PRO A 12 -1.16 -14.14 -6.05
C PRO A 12 -1.94 -13.72 -4.80
N ASP A 13 -2.31 -12.45 -4.68
CA ASP A 13 -3.01 -11.92 -3.50
C ASP A 13 -4.39 -12.56 -3.27
N ASP A 14 -5.03 -13.05 -4.33
CA ASP A 14 -6.31 -13.79 -4.30
C ASP A 14 -6.13 -15.31 -4.13
N SER A 15 -4.90 -15.78 -3.88
CA SER A 15 -4.60 -17.20 -3.72
C SER A 15 -5.23 -17.75 -2.43
N GLU A 16 -6.18 -18.66 -2.60
CA GLU A 16 -6.76 -19.44 -1.49
C GLU A 16 -5.69 -20.26 -0.75
N LEU A 17 -4.70 -20.80 -1.47
CA LEU A 17 -3.56 -21.48 -0.86
C LEU A 17 -2.75 -20.52 0.00
N GLY A 18 -2.47 -19.30 -0.49
CA GLY A 18 -1.77 -18.26 0.26
C GLY A 18 -2.51 -17.89 1.54
N ARG A 19 -3.83 -17.72 1.47
CA ARG A 19 -4.69 -17.44 2.63
C ARG A 19 -4.67 -18.56 3.67
N ARG A 20 -4.77 -19.82 3.25
CA ARG A 20 -4.69 -20.99 4.16
C ARG A 20 -3.34 -21.10 4.83
N LEU A 21 -2.25 -20.96 4.06
CA LEU A 21 -0.89 -20.99 4.59
C LEU A 21 -0.67 -19.88 5.62
N GLN A 22 -1.16 -18.67 5.36
CA GLN A 22 -1.08 -17.56 6.29
C GLN A 22 -1.82 -17.87 7.59
N ASN A 23 -3.06 -18.37 7.52
CA ASN A 23 -3.83 -18.74 8.70
C ASN A 23 -3.10 -19.81 9.53
N THR A 24 -2.58 -20.86 8.88
CA THR A 24 -1.79 -21.89 9.57
C THR A 24 -0.53 -21.33 10.24
N VAL A 25 0.18 -20.40 9.57
CA VAL A 25 1.36 -19.75 10.16
C VAL A 25 0.98 -18.90 11.37
N ILE A 26 -0.11 -18.12 11.28
CA ILE A 26 -0.64 -17.33 12.39
C ILE A 26 -1.02 -18.24 13.56
N ASP A 27 -1.72 -19.35 13.28
CA ASP A 27 -2.13 -20.31 14.30
C ASP A 27 -0.93 -20.95 15.01
N ILE A 28 0.11 -21.34 14.27
CA ILE A 28 1.34 -21.88 14.86
C ILE A 28 2.01 -20.83 15.75
N LEU A 29 2.18 -19.60 15.24
CA LEU A 29 2.87 -18.53 15.94
C LEU A 29 2.10 -18.06 17.19
N PHE A 30 0.78 -17.99 17.13
CA PHE A 30 -0.05 -17.63 18.27
C PHE A 30 0.02 -18.69 19.36
N ASN A 31 -0.11 -19.98 18.99
CA ASN A 31 -0.08 -21.11 19.94
C ASN A 31 1.32 -21.50 20.44
N ASP A 32 2.37 -20.78 20.05
CA ASP A 32 3.68 -20.90 20.71
C ASP A 32 3.68 -20.28 22.11
N LEU A 33 2.80 -19.29 22.35
CA LEU A 33 2.65 -18.65 23.65
C LEU A 33 1.35 -19.09 24.33
N PRO A 34 1.34 -19.23 25.67
CA PRO A 34 0.13 -19.54 26.40
C PRO A 34 -0.81 -18.32 26.47
N HIS A 35 -2.08 -18.54 26.16
CA HIS A 35 -3.16 -17.53 26.24
C HIS A 35 -4.27 -18.04 27.16
N PRO A 36 -4.45 -17.50 28.37
CA PRO A 36 -3.62 -16.50 29.04
C PRO A 36 -2.25 -17.06 29.48
N PRO A 37 -1.29 -16.20 29.87
CA PRO A 37 -0.02 -16.63 30.43
C PRO A 37 -0.20 -17.58 31.62
N SER A 38 0.61 -18.63 31.65
CA SER A 38 0.52 -19.66 32.69
C SER A 38 0.96 -19.17 34.07
N THR A 39 1.85 -18.18 34.14
CA THR A 39 2.35 -17.63 35.41
C THR A 39 2.95 -16.23 35.25
N TYR A 40 3.21 -15.56 36.37
CA TYR A 40 3.72 -14.19 36.47
C TYR A 40 4.89 -14.12 37.44
N LEU A 41 5.69 -13.05 37.39
CA LEU A 41 6.80 -12.82 38.33
C LEU A 41 6.34 -12.60 39.78
N THR A 42 5.09 -12.17 39.97
CA THR A 42 4.37 -12.07 41.25
C THR A 42 2.86 -12.06 40.97
N LEU A 43 2.02 -12.03 42.00
CA LEU A 43 0.57 -12.06 41.85
C LEU A 43 0.05 -10.78 41.18
N PRO A 44 -0.78 -10.88 40.11
CA PRO A 44 -1.44 -9.74 39.49
C PRO A 44 -2.34 -9.00 40.48
N LYS A 45 -2.46 -7.67 40.31
CA LYS A 45 -3.36 -6.85 41.13
C LYS A 45 -4.76 -6.84 40.52
N PRO A 46 -5.83 -6.92 41.33
CA PRO A 46 -7.19 -6.76 40.81
C PRO A 46 -7.39 -5.33 40.28
N LEU A 47 -8.38 -5.16 39.40
CA LEU A 47 -8.77 -3.86 38.88
C LEU A 47 -9.15 -2.92 40.05
N LYS A 48 -8.49 -1.77 40.16
CA LYS A 48 -8.96 -0.68 41.03
C LYS A 48 -10.20 -0.06 40.37
N HIS A 49 -11.30 0.08 41.11
CA HIS A 49 -12.63 0.50 40.62
C HIS A 49 -12.58 1.39 39.37
N ALA A 50 -13.01 0.86 38.22
CA ALA A 50 -13.11 1.61 36.98
C ALA A 50 -14.07 2.80 37.17
N SER A 51 -13.64 4.00 36.78
CA SER A 51 -14.51 5.17 36.79
C SER A 51 -15.67 4.93 35.82
N SER A 52 -16.88 4.87 36.36
CA SER A 52 -18.11 4.44 35.70
C SER A 52 -18.76 5.55 34.86
N LYS A 53 -18.01 6.19 33.96
CA LYS A 53 -18.66 6.97 32.89
C LYS A 53 -18.98 6.00 31.76
N GLN A 54 -20.22 5.50 31.77
CA GLN A 54 -20.75 4.63 30.71
C GLN A 54 -20.82 5.44 29.41
N THR A 55 -19.83 5.27 28.54
CA THR A 55 -19.81 5.84 27.19
C THR A 55 -20.62 4.96 26.24
N ASN A 56 -21.26 5.56 25.24
CA ASN A 56 -22.08 4.83 24.27
C ASN A 56 -21.28 4.07 23.20
N TYR A 57 -19.95 4.02 23.31
CA TYR A 57 -19.04 3.37 22.34
C TYR A 57 -17.79 2.85 23.04
N ALA A 58 -17.12 1.87 22.43
CA ALA A 58 -15.92 1.24 22.97
C ALA A 58 -14.67 2.10 22.68
N PHE A 59 -13.86 2.35 23.71
CA PHE A 59 -12.62 3.13 23.59
C PHE A 59 -11.50 2.59 24.48
N ARG A 60 -10.26 2.95 24.15
CA ARG A 60 -9.07 2.58 24.95
C ARG A 60 -8.97 3.45 26.21
N SER A 61 -8.99 2.81 27.37
CA SER A 61 -8.64 3.41 28.66
C SER A 61 -7.19 3.95 28.66
N ALA A 62 -6.86 4.86 29.57
CA ALA A 62 -5.51 5.41 29.63
C ALA A 62 -4.44 4.36 30.00
N ASP A 63 -4.77 3.43 30.91
CA ASP A 63 -3.87 2.41 31.45
C ASP A 63 -3.95 1.05 30.72
N GLY A 64 -4.77 0.94 29.67
CA GLY A 64 -4.97 -0.29 28.91
C GLY A 64 -5.94 -1.29 29.55
N SER A 65 -6.55 -0.98 30.70
CA SER A 65 -7.62 -1.80 31.28
C SER A 65 -8.85 -1.92 30.37
N ASN A 66 -9.70 -2.92 30.62
CA ASN A 66 -10.94 -3.18 29.89
C ASN A 66 -10.74 -3.51 28.39
N ASN A 67 -9.52 -3.87 27.96
CA ASN A 67 -9.28 -4.40 26.62
C ASN A 67 -9.86 -5.82 26.50
N ASN A 68 -9.49 -6.72 27.42
CA ASN A 68 -10.19 -7.99 27.59
C ASN A 68 -11.51 -7.75 28.37
N VAL A 69 -12.63 -8.18 27.79
CA VAL A 69 -13.98 -8.01 28.37
C VAL A 69 -14.21 -8.89 29.60
N LEU A 70 -13.65 -10.10 29.62
CA LEU A 70 -13.81 -11.08 30.69
C LEU A 70 -12.86 -10.82 31.86
N PHE A 71 -11.65 -10.32 31.56
CA PHE A 71 -10.61 -10.03 32.53
C PHE A 71 -10.12 -8.57 32.39
N PRO A 72 -10.86 -7.58 32.93
CA PRO A 72 -10.58 -6.17 32.70
C PRO A 72 -9.18 -5.67 33.11
N SER A 73 -8.51 -6.29 34.07
CA SER A 73 -7.15 -5.93 34.49
C SER A 73 -6.06 -6.59 33.65
N PHE A 74 -6.42 -7.47 32.71
CA PHE A 74 -5.47 -8.19 31.89
C PHE A 74 -4.77 -7.23 30.92
N GLY A 75 -3.43 -7.22 30.92
CA GLY A 75 -2.62 -6.31 30.11
C GLY A 75 -2.60 -4.84 30.57
N GLN A 76 -3.23 -4.51 31.70
CA GLN A 76 -3.22 -3.16 32.27
C GLN A 76 -1.81 -2.75 32.74
N ALA A 77 -1.51 -1.45 32.70
CA ALA A 77 -0.33 -0.88 33.31
C ALA A 77 -0.26 -1.12 34.83
N GLY A 78 0.95 -1.22 35.37
CA GLY A 78 1.21 -1.48 36.80
C GLY A 78 1.01 -2.93 37.24
N GLN A 79 0.88 -3.85 36.27
CA GLN A 79 0.78 -5.31 36.47
C GLN A 79 2.16 -5.97 36.43
N PRO A 80 2.34 -7.14 37.08
CA PRO A 80 3.59 -7.87 37.00
C PRO A 80 3.84 -8.43 35.59
N TYR A 81 5.11 -8.56 35.22
CA TYR A 81 5.46 -9.28 34.00
C TYR A 81 4.98 -10.73 34.06
N ALA A 82 4.45 -11.21 32.93
CA ALA A 82 4.23 -12.64 32.73
C ALA A 82 5.57 -13.38 32.72
N ARG A 83 5.51 -14.70 32.90
CA ARG A 83 6.65 -15.60 32.71
C ARG A 83 6.23 -16.71 31.77
N SER A 84 6.94 -16.82 30.65
CA SER A 84 6.69 -17.86 29.66
C SER A 84 7.46 -19.13 29.98
N VAL A 85 8.65 -19.01 30.59
CA VAL A 85 9.53 -20.14 30.88
C VAL A 85 9.91 -20.15 32.37
N SER A 86 9.51 -21.22 33.05
CA SER A 86 10.01 -21.51 34.39
C SER A 86 11.40 -22.09 34.29
N SER A 87 12.39 -21.34 34.79
CA SER A 87 13.77 -21.81 34.89
C SER A 87 13.84 -23.01 35.84
N MET A 88 14.43 -24.10 35.37
CA MET A 88 14.73 -25.31 36.14
C MET A 88 16.24 -25.42 36.43
N ASN A 89 17.03 -24.44 35.99
CA ASN A 89 18.45 -24.38 36.25
C ASN A 89 18.73 -24.28 37.76
N THR A 90 19.61 -25.16 38.25
CA THR A 90 20.00 -25.27 39.66
C THR A 90 21.31 -24.55 39.99
N VAL A 91 21.94 -23.89 39.01
CA VAL A 91 23.15 -23.09 39.22
C VAL A 91 22.86 -21.96 40.20
N LEU A 92 23.65 -21.93 41.28
CA LEU A 92 23.55 -20.90 42.30
C LEU A 92 23.97 -19.54 41.71
N PRO A 93 23.32 -18.43 42.13
CA PRO A 93 23.66 -17.09 41.63
C PRO A 93 25.14 -16.71 41.72
N SER A 94 25.87 -17.23 42.72
CA SER A 94 27.30 -16.98 42.95
C SER A 94 28.22 -17.64 41.92
N PHE A 95 27.74 -18.62 41.17
CA PHE A 95 28.51 -19.31 40.12
C PHE A 95 28.38 -18.65 38.75
N PHE A 96 27.47 -17.69 38.59
CA PHE A 96 27.42 -16.93 37.34
C PHE A 96 28.63 -16.00 37.23
N PRO A 97 29.20 -15.85 36.02
CA PRO A 97 30.29 -14.93 35.78
C PRO A 97 29.88 -13.48 36.07
N ASP A 98 30.85 -12.65 36.47
CA ASP A 98 30.62 -11.23 36.71
C ASP A 98 30.05 -10.56 35.43
N PRO A 99 28.89 -9.87 35.51
CA PRO A 99 28.29 -9.19 34.38
C PRO A 99 29.22 -8.21 33.64
N ASP A 100 30.16 -7.56 34.35
CA ASP A 100 31.14 -6.67 33.73
C ASP A 100 32.08 -7.43 32.79
N ILE A 101 32.57 -8.60 33.25
CA ILE A 101 33.44 -9.47 32.46
C ILE A 101 32.67 -10.04 31.27
N VAL A 102 31.43 -10.49 31.49
CA VAL A 102 30.55 -10.99 30.43
C VAL A 102 30.33 -9.93 29.35
N PHE A 103 29.99 -8.70 29.74
CA PHE A 103 29.79 -7.61 28.79
C PHE A 103 31.07 -7.34 28.00
N ASP A 104 32.20 -7.16 28.68
CA ASP A 104 33.46 -6.84 28.01
C ASP A 104 33.86 -7.96 27.04
N ALA A 105 33.74 -9.23 27.46
CA ALA A 105 34.17 -10.40 26.68
C ALA A 105 33.28 -10.73 25.49
N LEU A 106 31.94 -10.65 25.66
CA LEU A 106 30.97 -11.20 24.71
C LEU A 106 30.09 -10.16 24.02
N LEU A 107 29.84 -8.99 24.61
CA LEU A 107 28.84 -8.04 24.11
C LEU A 107 29.45 -6.73 23.58
N CYS A 108 30.48 -6.22 24.23
CA CYS A 108 31.08 -4.92 23.92
C CYS A 108 31.65 -4.88 22.50
N ARG A 109 31.26 -3.84 21.74
CA ARG A 109 31.87 -3.46 20.46
C ARG A 109 33.34 -3.14 20.70
N ARG A 110 34.22 -3.70 19.87
CA ARG A 110 35.68 -3.55 19.99
C ARG A 110 36.27 -3.12 18.65
N PRO A 111 37.36 -2.33 18.67
CA PRO A 111 38.21 -2.18 17.49
C PRO A 111 38.72 -3.55 17.02
N PRO A 112 38.92 -3.72 15.71
CA PRO A 112 39.46 -4.96 15.15
C PRO A 112 40.78 -5.33 15.83
N SER A 113 40.96 -6.62 16.12
CA SER A 113 42.24 -7.10 16.62
C SER A 113 43.32 -6.96 15.54
N PRO A 114 44.61 -6.87 15.90
CA PRO A 114 45.70 -6.87 14.92
C PRO A 114 45.67 -8.08 13.97
N GLN A 115 45.13 -9.22 14.43
CA GLN A 115 44.95 -10.42 13.62
C GLN A 115 43.71 -10.37 12.71
N GLN A 116 42.76 -9.46 12.94
CA GLN A 116 41.53 -9.25 12.16
C GLN A 116 41.53 -7.88 11.47
N ALA A 117 42.68 -7.42 10.95
CA ALA A 117 42.84 -6.11 10.34
C ALA A 117 41.91 -5.80 9.15
N SER A 118 41.22 -6.79 8.59
CA SER A 118 40.18 -6.63 7.55
C SER A 118 38.77 -6.33 8.10
N SER A 119 38.55 -6.42 9.41
CA SER A 119 37.27 -6.13 10.07
C SER A 119 37.16 -4.65 10.41
N SER A 120 36.08 -3.98 10.01
CA SER A 120 35.80 -2.60 10.45
C SER A 120 35.29 -2.59 11.90
N TYR A 121 35.64 -1.56 12.68
CA TYR A 121 35.08 -1.30 14.03
C TYR A 121 33.54 -1.34 14.01
N PHE A 122 32.98 -0.74 12.96
CA PHE A 122 31.54 -0.71 12.70
C PHE A 122 31.21 -1.59 11.50
N GLN A 123 30.25 -2.49 11.67
CA GLN A 123 29.74 -3.33 10.58
C GLN A 123 28.28 -2.94 10.32
N SER A 124 28.01 -2.40 9.15
CA SER A 124 26.67 -2.01 8.74
C SER A 124 25.73 -3.20 8.69
N HIS A 125 24.45 -2.92 8.95
CA HIS A 125 23.41 -3.93 8.97
C HIS A 125 23.31 -4.64 7.60
N PRO A 126 23.44 -5.98 7.53
CA PRO A 126 23.56 -6.69 6.26
C PRO A 126 22.28 -6.66 5.40
N GLY A 127 21.12 -6.42 6.04
CA GLY A 127 19.85 -6.20 5.35
C GLY A 127 19.59 -4.76 4.86
N GLY A 128 20.53 -3.83 5.08
CA GLY A 128 20.40 -2.43 4.66
C GLY A 128 19.48 -1.55 5.51
N LEU A 129 19.11 -1.99 6.72
CA LEU A 129 18.24 -1.24 7.63
C LEU A 129 18.95 0.03 8.14
N SER A 130 18.20 1.15 8.17
CA SER A 130 18.67 2.44 8.66
C SER A 130 18.56 2.56 10.18
N SER A 131 19.23 3.55 10.79
CA SER A 131 19.03 3.93 12.19
C SER A 131 17.57 4.28 12.47
N LEU A 132 16.87 4.92 11.52
CA LEU A 132 15.45 5.26 11.67
C LEU A 132 14.56 4.04 11.92
N PHE A 133 14.89 2.86 11.36
CA PHE A 133 14.17 1.61 11.65
C PHE A 133 14.24 1.25 13.14
N PHE A 134 15.43 1.35 13.75
CA PHE A 134 15.63 1.06 15.16
C PHE A 134 15.12 2.19 16.08
N ALA A 135 15.14 3.44 15.60
CA ALA A 135 14.43 4.52 16.28
C ALA A 135 12.92 4.27 16.32
N PHE A 136 12.32 3.73 15.25
CA PHE A 136 10.91 3.35 15.23
C PHE A 136 10.60 2.14 16.12
N ALA A 137 11.53 1.18 16.25
CA ALA A 137 11.39 0.04 17.16
C ALA A 137 11.07 0.48 18.61
N ASN A 138 11.58 1.65 19.04
CA ASN A 138 11.32 2.21 20.34
C ASN A 138 9.83 2.49 20.60
N PHE A 139 9.00 2.75 19.58
CA PHE A 139 7.54 2.86 19.79
C PHE A 139 6.95 1.56 20.30
N ILE A 140 7.34 0.44 19.70
CA ILE A 140 6.84 -0.89 20.06
C ILE A 140 7.32 -1.21 21.47
N ILE A 141 8.62 -1.08 21.71
CA ILE A 141 9.28 -1.45 22.97
C ILE A 141 8.73 -0.60 24.12
N HIS A 142 8.73 0.73 23.98
CA HIS A 142 8.34 1.61 25.07
C HIS A 142 6.83 1.73 25.26
N SER A 143 6.01 1.29 24.28
CA SER A 143 4.56 1.15 24.51
C SER A 143 4.21 -0.05 25.40
N ILE A 144 5.01 -1.12 25.37
CA ILE A 144 4.70 -2.37 26.07
C ILE A 144 5.61 -2.68 27.26
N PHE A 145 6.76 -2.00 27.38
CA PHE A 145 7.73 -2.22 28.44
C PHE A 145 8.10 -0.94 29.18
N HIS A 146 7.89 -0.94 30.49
CA HIS A 146 8.39 0.05 31.43
C HIS A 146 8.62 -0.63 32.78
N THR A 147 9.81 -1.18 32.98
CA THR A 147 10.14 -1.82 34.26
C THR A 147 10.20 -0.78 35.38
N ASN A 148 9.37 -0.97 36.41
CA ASN A 148 9.34 -0.10 37.58
C ASN A 148 10.69 -0.14 38.32
N LEU A 149 11.23 1.03 38.66
CA LEU A 149 12.56 1.14 39.29
C LEU A 149 12.58 0.61 40.73
N ASP A 150 11.50 0.82 41.48
CA ASP A 150 11.40 0.41 42.88
C ASP A 150 11.04 -1.09 43.03
N ASN A 151 10.23 -1.60 42.11
CA ASN A 151 9.86 -3.00 42.03
C ASN A 151 10.02 -3.55 40.59
N PRO A 152 11.21 -4.06 40.24
CA PRO A 152 11.51 -4.54 38.89
C PRO A 152 10.69 -5.73 38.38
N ARG A 153 9.74 -6.24 39.17
CA ARG A 153 8.78 -7.28 38.72
C ARG A 153 7.55 -6.68 38.04
N ILE A 154 7.32 -5.38 38.19
CA ILE A 154 6.16 -4.65 37.68
C ILE A 154 6.49 -3.95 36.36
N ASN A 155 5.53 -3.99 35.44
CA ASN A 155 5.51 -3.22 34.22
C ASN A 155 4.56 -2.02 34.38
N ASP A 156 5.10 -0.81 34.37
CA ASP A 156 4.33 0.44 34.45
C ASP A 156 3.71 0.86 33.11
N ALA A 157 4.04 0.15 32.02
CA ALA A 157 3.36 0.30 30.73
C ALA A 157 2.21 -0.70 30.61
N SER A 158 1.23 -0.39 29.75
CA SER A 158 0.25 -1.40 29.33
C SER A 158 0.95 -2.49 28.52
N SER A 159 0.31 -3.65 28.35
CA SER A 159 0.82 -4.72 27.48
C SER A 159 0.28 -4.61 26.04
N TYR A 160 -0.11 -3.41 25.61
CA TYR A 160 -0.77 -3.17 24.33
C TYR A 160 0.00 -2.17 23.46
N LEU A 161 -0.09 -2.35 22.14
CA LEU A 161 0.46 -1.42 21.16
C LEU A 161 -0.46 -0.20 21.00
N ASP A 162 -0.58 0.60 22.04
CA ASP A 162 -1.59 1.66 22.21
C ASP A 162 -1.05 3.09 22.03
N LEU A 163 0.20 3.23 21.56
CA LEU A 163 0.94 4.50 21.48
C LEU A 163 1.04 5.21 22.84
N SER A 164 1.16 4.47 23.96
CA SER A 164 1.37 5.06 25.29
C SER A 164 2.64 5.92 25.40
N VAL A 165 3.60 5.80 24.49
CA VAL A 165 4.70 6.77 24.36
C VAL A 165 4.17 8.21 24.16
N LEU A 166 3.14 8.36 23.31
CA LEU A 166 2.47 9.64 23.07
C LEU A 166 1.44 9.94 24.16
N TYR A 167 0.54 8.99 24.43
CA TYR A 167 -0.66 9.22 25.26
C TYR A 167 -0.47 9.01 26.76
N GLY A 168 0.54 8.24 27.15
CA GLY A 168 0.80 7.83 28.52
C GLY A 168 0.11 6.52 28.92
N SER A 169 0.30 6.13 30.18
CA SER A 169 -0.27 4.91 30.76
C SER A 169 -1.16 5.19 31.97
N SER A 170 -1.59 6.45 32.15
CA SER A 170 -2.44 6.89 33.26
C SER A 170 -3.38 8.04 32.81
N GLU A 171 -4.49 8.23 33.52
CA GLU A 171 -5.42 9.33 33.23
C GLU A 171 -4.77 10.70 33.46
N GLU A 172 -3.82 10.79 34.41
CA GLU A 172 -3.02 11.97 34.65
C GLU A 172 -2.12 12.31 33.46
N ASP A 173 -1.52 11.31 32.83
CA ASP A 173 -0.71 11.49 31.62
C ASP A 173 -1.56 11.94 30.44
N VAL A 174 -2.68 11.26 30.19
CA VAL A 174 -3.62 11.60 29.12
C VAL A 174 -4.15 13.02 29.31
N SER A 175 -4.50 13.40 30.54
CA SER A 175 -5.02 14.74 30.83
C SER A 175 -3.97 15.82 30.61
N ARG A 176 -2.70 15.57 30.95
CA ARG A 176 -1.61 16.56 30.83
C ARG A 176 -1.35 17.01 29.39
N ILE A 177 -1.58 16.14 28.40
CA ILE A 177 -1.26 16.42 26.99
C ILE A 177 -2.43 17.00 26.18
N ARG A 178 -3.65 17.04 26.74
CA ARG A 178 -4.88 17.47 26.05
C ARG A 178 -5.18 18.96 26.22
N ARG A 179 -5.83 19.58 25.22
CA ARG A 179 -6.24 21.00 25.25
C ARG A 179 -7.56 21.28 25.98
N PHE A 180 -8.47 20.30 26.03
CA PHE A 180 -9.81 20.44 26.63
C PHE A 180 -10.64 21.63 26.10
N ASP A 181 -10.49 21.97 24.82
CA ASP A 181 -11.15 23.10 24.15
C ASP A 181 -12.37 22.68 23.28
N GLY A 182 -12.76 21.40 23.32
CA GLY A 182 -13.84 20.86 22.49
C GLY A 182 -13.38 20.29 21.14
N SER A 183 -12.11 20.46 20.77
CA SER A 183 -11.55 19.94 19.51
C SER A 183 -11.06 18.49 19.60
N GLY A 184 -10.88 17.97 20.82
CA GLY A 184 -10.25 16.65 21.03
C GLY A 184 -8.73 16.63 20.83
N ARG A 185 -8.09 17.77 20.50
CA ARG A 185 -6.66 17.87 20.20
C ARG A 185 -5.75 17.75 21.42
N LEU A 186 -4.51 17.38 21.11
CA LEU A 186 -3.34 17.54 21.97
C LEU A 186 -2.76 18.96 21.83
N TRP A 187 -1.91 19.35 22.80
CA TRP A 187 -1.01 20.49 22.61
C TRP A 187 -0.05 20.24 21.44
N GLU A 188 0.54 21.29 20.88
CA GLU A 188 1.45 21.12 19.74
C GLU A 188 2.75 20.43 20.16
N ASP A 189 3.11 19.38 19.43
CA ASP A 189 4.37 18.66 19.55
C ASP A 189 4.68 18.27 21.02
N VAL A 190 3.70 17.64 21.68
CA VAL A 190 3.82 17.12 23.06
C VAL A 190 3.77 15.59 23.09
N TRP A 191 4.19 15.03 24.22
CA TRP A 191 4.10 13.61 24.51
C TRP A 191 4.05 13.37 26.03
N ALA A 192 3.53 12.22 26.42
CA ALA A 192 3.36 11.85 27.81
C ALA A 192 4.61 11.20 28.42
N ASP A 193 5.26 10.29 27.70
CA ASP A 193 6.35 9.47 28.23
C ASP A 193 7.65 10.26 28.35
N LYS A 194 8.10 10.47 29.59
CA LYS A 194 9.32 11.23 29.89
C LYS A 194 10.57 10.57 29.32
N ARG A 195 10.58 9.25 29.13
CA ARG A 195 11.75 8.49 28.67
C ARG A 195 12.18 8.88 27.26
N VAL A 196 11.29 9.45 26.44
CA VAL A 196 11.59 9.97 25.09
C VAL A 196 12.74 10.98 25.10
N VAL A 197 12.83 11.79 26.16
CA VAL A 197 13.89 12.80 26.32
C VAL A 197 15.26 12.14 26.42
N GLY A 198 15.36 10.90 26.89
CA GLY A 198 16.65 10.20 26.99
C GLY A 198 17.10 9.42 25.76
N MET A 199 16.34 9.49 24.66
CA MET A 199 16.50 8.59 23.51
C MET A 199 16.99 9.32 22.27
N HIS A 200 17.32 8.54 21.23
CA HIS A 200 17.80 9.07 19.97
C HIS A 200 16.85 10.14 19.39
N PRO A 201 17.34 11.30 18.90
CA PRO A 201 16.50 12.40 18.42
C PRO A 201 15.46 11.99 17.36
N ALA A 202 15.78 11.03 16.48
CA ALA A 202 14.83 10.56 15.48
C ALA A 202 13.57 9.90 16.09
N PHE A 203 13.70 9.27 17.26
CA PHE A 203 12.55 8.69 17.95
C PHE A 203 11.59 9.78 18.41
N GLY A 204 12.07 10.81 19.11
CA GLY A 204 11.17 11.87 19.56
C GLY A 204 10.68 12.77 18.40
N ALA A 205 11.42 12.90 17.30
CA ALA A 205 10.89 13.49 16.07
C ALA A 205 9.68 12.69 15.57
N LEU A 206 9.77 11.37 15.45
CA LEU A 206 8.62 10.53 15.09
C LEU A 206 7.46 10.67 16.09
N VAL A 207 7.72 10.82 17.40
CA VAL A 207 6.66 11.02 18.41
C VAL A 207 5.91 12.34 18.14
N VAL A 208 6.64 13.40 17.80
CA VAL A 208 6.06 14.67 17.36
C VAL A 208 5.18 14.48 16.12
N LEU A 209 5.62 13.70 15.13
CA LEU A 209 4.82 13.41 13.94
C LEU A 209 3.51 12.67 14.28
N PHE A 210 3.52 11.72 15.22
CA PHE A 210 2.29 11.07 15.68
C PHE A 210 1.37 12.02 16.49
N CYS A 211 1.94 12.99 17.22
CA CYS A 211 1.16 14.05 17.86
C CYS A 211 0.46 14.93 16.81
N ARG A 212 1.19 15.36 15.77
CA ARG A 212 0.62 16.11 14.65
C ARG A 212 -0.46 15.32 13.91
N ASN A 213 -0.24 14.02 13.72
CA ASN A 213 -1.24 13.15 13.11
C ASN A 213 -2.50 13.02 13.96
N HIS A 214 -2.39 12.91 15.29
CA HIS A 214 -3.55 12.95 16.18
C HIS A 214 -4.34 14.26 15.99
N ASN A 215 -3.67 15.40 16.00
CA ASN A 215 -4.32 16.70 15.83
C ASN A 215 -5.03 16.81 14.48
N TYR A 216 -4.38 16.37 13.39
CA TYR A 216 -4.99 16.29 12.07
C TYR A 216 -6.24 15.40 12.06
N ILE A 217 -6.18 14.22 12.68
CA ILE A 217 -7.30 13.28 12.79
C ILE A 217 -8.46 13.91 13.57
N ALA A 218 -8.19 14.51 14.73
CA ALA A 218 -9.20 15.16 15.56
C ALA A 218 -9.91 16.30 14.82
N GLU A 219 -9.15 17.14 14.12
CA GLU A 219 -9.69 18.21 13.27
C GLU A 219 -10.57 17.66 12.14
N ARG A 220 -10.17 16.56 11.49
CA ARG A 220 -10.97 15.93 10.44
C ARG A 220 -12.25 15.33 10.96
N ILE A 221 -12.22 14.62 12.10
CA ILE A 221 -13.42 14.07 12.74
C ILE A 221 -14.40 15.20 13.09
N LEU A 222 -13.90 16.30 13.68
CA LEU A 222 -14.70 17.47 14.01
C LEU A 222 -15.29 18.15 12.76
N ALA A 223 -14.48 18.33 11.71
CA ALA A 223 -14.89 19.03 10.49
C ALA A 223 -15.88 18.22 9.64
N ILE A 224 -15.68 16.90 9.55
CA ILE A 224 -16.59 16.01 8.81
C ILE A 224 -17.91 15.86 9.58
N ASN A 225 -17.83 15.71 10.91
CA ASN A 225 -19.00 15.58 11.78
C ASN A 225 -20.04 14.59 11.23
N GLU A 226 -19.60 13.36 10.90
CA GLU A 226 -20.39 12.42 10.10
C GLU A 226 -21.76 12.07 10.69
N ASN A 227 -21.92 12.20 12.01
CA ASN A 227 -23.19 11.95 12.72
C ASN A 227 -23.95 13.24 13.09
N GLY A 228 -23.44 14.42 12.73
CA GLY A 228 -24.05 15.70 13.06
C GLY A 228 -24.11 16.02 14.57
N THR A 229 -23.29 15.37 15.40
CA THR A 229 -23.32 15.49 16.87
C THR A 229 -22.41 16.59 17.40
N TYR A 230 -21.41 17.03 16.63
CA TYR A 230 -20.42 18.02 17.08
C TYR A 230 -20.79 19.47 16.76
N TYR A 231 -20.28 20.37 17.59
CA TYR A 231 -20.41 21.82 17.47
C TYR A 231 -19.10 22.42 16.99
N SER A 232 -19.18 23.33 16.02
CA SER A 232 -18.01 24.12 15.61
C SER A 232 -17.61 25.07 16.75
N PRO A 233 -16.30 25.23 17.06
CA PRO A 233 -15.82 26.18 18.07
C PRO A 233 -16.22 27.64 17.78
N SER A 234 -16.52 27.96 16.52
CA SER A 234 -16.94 29.28 16.03
C SER A 234 -18.45 29.49 16.00
N SER A 235 -19.25 28.46 16.27
CA SER A 235 -20.69 28.61 16.47
C SER A 235 -20.93 28.96 17.93
N PRO A 236 -21.32 30.20 18.28
CA PRO A 236 -21.75 30.46 19.65
C PRO A 236 -22.92 29.52 19.95
N PRO A 237 -22.96 28.85 21.13
CA PRO A 237 -24.21 28.27 21.58
C PRO A 237 -25.24 29.40 21.60
N ILE A 238 -26.49 29.11 21.21
CA ILE A 238 -27.57 30.08 21.29
C ILE A 238 -27.72 30.47 22.77
N ILE A 239 -27.11 31.59 23.18
CA ILE A 239 -27.09 32.08 24.56
C ILE A 239 -28.27 33.03 24.73
N SER A 240 -29.26 32.60 25.51
CA SER A 240 -29.97 33.53 26.40
C SER A 240 -29.38 33.37 27.80
N ALA A 241 -28.91 34.46 28.39
CA ALA A 241 -28.05 34.46 29.57
C ALA A 241 -28.84 34.20 30.86
N THR A 242 -28.64 33.05 31.49
CA THR A 242 -28.81 32.85 32.94
C THR A 242 -27.76 31.86 33.45
N SER A 243 -27.23 32.12 34.65
CA SER A 243 -25.99 31.60 35.25
C SER A 243 -25.90 30.08 35.50
N ALA A 244 -26.88 29.27 35.07
CA ALA A 244 -26.80 27.81 35.04
C ALA A 244 -26.31 27.24 33.67
N HIS A 245 -26.40 28.02 32.59
CA HIS A 245 -26.11 27.57 31.22
C HIS A 245 -24.61 27.50 30.87
N ASN A 246 -23.74 28.23 31.59
CA ASN A 246 -22.29 28.18 31.38
C ASN A 246 -21.69 26.83 31.77
N ASP A 247 -22.22 26.18 32.81
CA ASP A 247 -21.77 24.86 33.25
C ASP A 247 -22.22 23.76 32.28
N THR A 248 -23.43 23.88 31.71
CA THR A 248 -23.94 22.93 30.71
C THR A 248 -23.17 23.00 29.40
N ASN A 249 -22.85 24.20 28.90
CA ASN A 249 -22.06 24.37 27.67
C ASN A 249 -20.62 23.89 27.85
N ARG A 250 -19.99 24.20 28.99
CA ARG A 250 -18.65 23.70 29.32
C ARG A 250 -18.62 22.18 29.45
N SER A 251 -19.58 21.59 30.15
CA SER A 251 -19.71 20.13 30.29
C SER A 251 -19.90 19.44 28.92
N ARG A 252 -20.70 20.06 28.04
CA ARG A 252 -20.91 19.57 26.68
C ARG A 252 -19.64 19.61 25.83
N LEU A 253 -18.90 20.72 25.86
CA LEU A 253 -17.63 20.85 25.15
C LEU A 253 -16.60 19.85 25.66
N LEU A 254 -16.55 19.60 26.97
CA LEU A 254 -15.67 18.58 27.55
C LEU A 254 -16.06 17.18 27.08
N SER A 255 -17.35 16.84 27.07
CA SER A 255 -17.83 15.55 26.57
C SER A 255 -17.53 15.36 25.07
N GLN A 256 -17.71 16.41 24.25
CA GLN A 256 -17.31 16.40 22.85
C GLN A 256 -15.80 16.22 22.70
N CYS A 257 -15.01 16.91 23.52
CA CYS A 257 -13.56 16.80 23.54
C CYS A 257 -13.10 15.39 23.90
N ASP A 258 -13.76 14.73 24.86
CA ASP A 258 -13.50 13.33 25.21
C ASP A 258 -13.83 12.40 24.04
N GLU A 259 -14.98 12.60 23.40
CA GLU A 259 -15.38 11.76 22.27
C GLU A 259 -14.41 11.84 21.09
N ILE A 260 -14.10 13.06 20.63
CA ILE A 260 -13.20 13.27 19.50
C ILE A 260 -11.80 12.77 19.85
N PHE A 261 -11.32 13.02 21.07
CA PHE A 261 -10.02 12.54 21.52
C PHE A 261 -9.93 11.01 21.48
N HIS A 262 -10.91 10.30 22.04
CA HIS A 262 -10.89 8.85 22.08
C HIS A 262 -11.00 8.21 20.70
N ARG A 263 -11.83 8.77 19.80
CA ARG A 263 -11.88 8.33 18.39
C ARG A 263 -10.57 8.63 17.66
N ALA A 264 -10.01 9.82 17.84
CA ALA A 264 -8.74 10.18 17.23
C ALA A 264 -7.58 9.29 17.73
N ARG A 265 -7.58 8.95 19.02
CA ARG A 265 -6.65 7.97 19.60
C ARG A 265 -6.79 6.60 18.93
N LEU A 266 -8.01 6.08 18.79
CA LEU A 266 -8.25 4.79 18.10
C LEU A 266 -7.72 4.79 16.66
N VAL A 267 -8.05 5.83 15.88
CA VAL A 267 -7.59 5.97 14.48
C VAL A 267 -6.07 6.07 14.43
N ASN A 268 -5.44 6.90 15.26
CA ASN A 268 -3.99 7.09 15.25
C ASN A 268 -3.24 5.82 15.69
N THR A 269 -3.76 5.09 16.68
CA THR A 269 -3.20 3.78 17.10
C THR A 269 -3.35 2.74 16.00
N ALA A 270 -4.50 2.67 15.31
CA ALA A 270 -4.68 1.78 14.18
C ALA A 270 -3.77 2.16 12.99
N TYR A 271 -3.57 3.45 12.74
CA TYR A 271 -2.62 3.97 11.76
C TYR A 271 -1.18 3.52 12.09
N PHE A 272 -0.75 3.69 13.35
CA PHE A 272 0.53 3.19 13.83
C PHE A 272 0.69 1.67 13.61
N MET A 273 -0.37 0.90 13.88
CA MET A 273 -0.34 -0.55 13.64
C MET A 273 -0.14 -0.88 12.16
N GLN A 274 -0.71 -0.10 11.25
CA GLN A 274 -0.49 -0.31 9.82
C GLN A 274 0.97 -0.01 9.42
N ILE A 275 1.62 1.00 10.01
CA ILE A 275 3.07 1.21 9.84
C ILE A 275 3.85 0.00 10.36
N VAL A 276 3.49 -0.51 11.54
CA VAL A 276 4.17 -1.69 12.12
C VAL A 276 4.05 -2.91 11.20
N LEU A 277 2.87 -3.23 10.69
CA LEU A 277 2.68 -4.40 9.82
C LEU A 277 3.28 -4.22 8.42
N ARG A 278 3.15 -3.03 7.84
CA ARG A 278 3.49 -2.80 6.43
C ARG A 278 4.89 -2.27 6.21
N ASP A 279 5.39 -1.39 7.07
CA ASP A 279 6.76 -0.88 6.95
C ASP A 279 7.72 -1.71 7.81
N TYR A 280 7.43 -1.84 9.10
CA TYR A 280 8.38 -2.39 10.06
C TYR A 280 8.55 -3.91 9.94
N VAL A 281 7.45 -4.69 9.99
CA VAL A 281 7.48 -6.14 9.73
C VAL A 281 7.93 -6.42 8.29
N GLY A 282 7.57 -5.53 7.35
CA GLY A 282 8.11 -5.54 5.98
C GLY A 282 9.64 -5.51 5.94
N GLY A 283 10.26 -4.63 6.72
CA GLY A 283 11.70 -4.57 6.95
C GLY A 283 12.26 -5.81 7.63
N ILE A 284 11.59 -6.34 8.66
CA ILE A 284 12.01 -7.55 9.39
C ILE A 284 12.10 -8.76 8.46
N LEU A 285 11.12 -8.92 7.57
CA LEU A 285 11.03 -10.02 6.61
C LEU A 285 11.81 -9.76 5.31
N GLY A 286 12.39 -8.56 5.14
CA GLY A 286 13.16 -8.19 3.95
C GLY A 286 12.29 -8.00 2.70
N LEU A 287 10.99 -7.81 2.84
CA LEU A 287 10.03 -7.78 1.73
C LEU A 287 10.24 -6.55 0.83
N VAL A 288 10.53 -5.39 1.43
CA VAL A 288 10.83 -4.15 0.69
C VAL A 288 12.13 -4.28 -0.11
N ARG A 289 13.18 -4.86 0.50
CA ARG A 289 14.44 -5.17 -0.20
C ARG A 289 14.20 -6.10 -1.39
N ASP A 290 13.34 -7.09 -1.21
CA ASP A 290 13.01 -8.11 -2.22
C ASP A 290 11.98 -7.61 -3.26
N GLY A 291 11.49 -6.37 -3.15
CA GLY A 291 10.53 -5.76 -4.08
C GLY A 291 9.11 -6.35 -3.99
N LEU A 292 8.71 -6.84 -2.82
CA LEU A 292 7.44 -7.54 -2.60
C LEU A 292 6.44 -6.68 -1.81
N GLU A 293 5.21 -6.59 -2.32
CA GLU A 293 4.10 -5.84 -1.72
C GLU A 293 3.32 -6.62 -0.66
N TRP A 294 3.42 -7.95 -0.68
CA TRP A 294 2.76 -8.85 0.27
C TRP A 294 3.12 -8.50 1.72
N ARG A 295 2.17 -8.66 2.66
CA ARG A 295 2.40 -8.46 4.10
C ARG A 295 1.69 -9.55 4.91
N LEU A 296 2.33 -9.99 5.98
CA LEU A 296 1.70 -10.87 6.96
C LEU A 296 0.58 -10.10 7.69
N ASN A 297 -0.65 -10.63 7.66
CA ASN A 297 -1.82 -9.99 8.26
C ASN A 297 -2.37 -10.78 9.47
N PRO A 298 -1.83 -10.57 10.69
CA PRO A 298 -2.33 -11.22 11.91
C PRO A 298 -3.72 -10.71 12.35
N LEU A 299 -4.20 -9.58 11.80
CA LEU A 299 -5.46 -8.93 12.18
C LEU A 299 -6.68 -9.52 11.44
N GLY A 300 -6.44 -10.22 10.31
CA GLY A 300 -7.49 -10.70 9.41
C GLY A 300 -8.55 -11.60 10.07
N TRP A 301 -9.78 -11.51 9.53
CA TRP A 301 -10.88 -12.45 9.80
C TRP A 301 -10.87 -13.55 8.73
N SER A 302 -11.05 -14.83 9.10
CA SER A 302 -11.34 -15.91 8.15
C SER A 302 -12.65 -16.59 8.57
N SER A 303 -13.66 -16.62 7.69
CA SER A 303 -15.00 -17.17 7.99
C SER A 303 -15.14 -18.68 7.78
N GLN A 304 -14.07 -19.38 7.35
CA GLN A 304 -14.20 -20.70 6.71
C GLN A 304 -13.67 -21.92 7.47
N GLU A 305 -13.16 -21.81 8.70
CA GLU A 305 -12.65 -22.98 9.45
C GLU A 305 -13.13 -23.02 10.90
N SER A 306 -13.25 -24.23 11.45
CA SER A 306 -13.81 -24.54 12.78
C SER A 306 -12.78 -24.53 13.93
N SER A 307 -11.48 -24.35 13.65
CA SER A 307 -10.41 -24.20 14.65
C SER A 307 -9.73 -22.83 14.55
N GLN A 308 -10.49 -21.75 14.75
CA GLN A 308 -9.94 -20.41 14.58
C GLN A 308 -9.12 -20.00 15.80
N THR A 309 -7.89 -19.52 15.55
CA THR A 309 -7.15 -18.81 16.59
C THR A 309 -7.96 -17.59 17.07
N PRO A 310 -8.18 -17.42 18.39
CA PRO A 310 -8.97 -16.32 18.93
C PRO A 310 -8.42 -14.93 18.58
N ARG A 311 -9.25 -13.90 18.76
CA ARG A 311 -8.89 -12.49 18.55
C ARG A 311 -9.47 -11.63 19.67
N GLY A 312 -8.73 -10.63 20.12
CA GLY A 312 -9.19 -9.71 21.17
C GLY A 312 -9.23 -10.33 22.57
N GLU A 313 -8.48 -11.41 22.83
CA GLU A 313 -8.40 -12.06 24.16
C GLU A 313 -7.42 -11.36 25.11
N GLY A 314 -6.86 -10.21 24.72
CA GLY A 314 -5.85 -9.47 25.46
C GLY A 314 -4.44 -10.03 25.28
N SER A 315 -3.47 -9.33 25.86
CA SER A 315 -2.07 -9.74 25.87
C SER A 315 -1.43 -9.31 27.19
N SER A 316 -0.42 -10.05 27.63
CA SER A 316 0.42 -9.67 28.76
C SER A 316 1.87 -10.06 28.45
N VAL A 317 2.74 -9.04 28.39
CA VAL A 317 4.13 -9.24 28.00
C VAL A 317 4.92 -9.94 29.09
N SER A 318 5.86 -10.79 28.67
CA SER A 318 6.68 -11.58 29.58
C SER A 318 8.04 -10.94 29.87
N MET A 319 8.68 -11.40 30.94
CA MET A 319 10.05 -10.99 31.26
C MET A 319 11.07 -11.46 30.19
N GLU A 320 10.86 -12.61 29.56
CA GLU A 320 11.72 -13.15 28.50
C GLU A 320 11.62 -12.27 27.25
N PHE A 321 10.41 -11.83 26.89
CA PHE A 321 10.23 -10.89 25.79
C PHE A 321 10.85 -9.53 26.09
N ASN A 322 10.77 -9.00 27.32
CA ASN A 322 11.52 -7.80 27.70
C ASN A 322 13.03 -7.92 27.41
N LEU A 323 13.63 -9.07 27.74
CA LEU A 323 15.06 -9.33 27.47
C LEU A 323 15.38 -9.40 25.98
N MET A 324 14.45 -9.93 25.17
CA MET A 324 14.62 -10.11 23.73
C MET A 324 14.56 -8.81 22.91
N TYR A 325 13.91 -7.75 23.43
CA TYR A 325 13.73 -6.47 22.71
C TYR A 325 14.85 -5.43 22.93
N ARG A 326 15.97 -5.80 23.56
CA ARG A 326 17.10 -4.90 23.88
C ARG A 326 18.15 -4.86 22.77
N TRP A 327 17.79 -4.31 21.61
CA TRP A 327 18.61 -4.37 20.39
C TRP A 327 19.74 -3.35 20.32
N HIS A 328 20.43 -3.10 21.43
CA HIS A 328 21.47 -2.07 21.49
C HIS A 328 22.70 -2.35 20.62
N ALA A 329 22.86 -3.59 20.16
CA ALA A 329 23.86 -3.96 19.15
C ALA A 329 23.67 -3.22 17.81
N ALA A 330 22.42 -2.85 17.47
CA ALA A 330 22.06 -2.22 16.21
C ALA A 330 22.28 -0.70 16.18
N ILE A 331 22.66 -0.09 17.31
CA ILE A 331 22.97 1.34 17.41
C ILE A 331 24.01 1.71 16.35
N SER A 332 23.67 2.72 15.54
CA SER A 332 24.51 3.23 14.46
C SER A 332 25.76 3.94 15.00
N GLU A 333 26.73 4.21 14.13
CA GLU A 333 27.95 4.93 14.51
C GLU A 333 27.65 6.39 14.93
N GLU A 334 26.70 7.05 14.25
CA GLU A 334 26.26 8.41 14.60
C GLU A 334 25.61 8.44 15.98
N GLU A 335 24.70 7.49 16.25
CA GLU A 335 24.04 7.33 17.55
C GLU A 335 25.03 7.01 18.67
N GLU A 336 26.03 6.17 18.42
CA GLU A 336 27.08 5.86 19.40
C GLU A 336 27.85 7.13 19.81
N LYS A 337 28.26 7.95 18.84
CA LYS A 337 28.94 9.24 19.11
C LYS A 337 28.05 10.21 19.89
N TRP A 338 26.77 10.28 19.53
CA TRP A 338 25.78 11.09 20.26
C TRP A 338 25.63 10.61 21.71
N LEU A 339 25.45 9.30 21.91
CA LEU A 339 25.28 8.69 23.22
C LEU A 339 26.50 8.89 24.12
N GLU A 340 27.71 8.77 23.57
CA GLU A 340 28.94 9.10 24.29
C GLU A 340 28.98 10.57 24.74
N GLY A 341 28.48 11.49 23.91
CA GLY A 341 28.30 12.89 24.25
C GLY A 341 27.37 13.08 25.45
N VAL A 342 26.17 12.50 25.37
CA VAL A 342 25.18 12.53 26.46
C VAL A 342 25.75 11.97 27.76
N MET A 343 26.43 10.82 27.68
CA MET A 343 27.06 10.21 28.86
C MET A 343 28.11 11.13 29.48
N ARG A 344 28.96 11.79 28.68
CA ARG A 344 29.95 12.76 29.19
C ARG A 344 29.29 13.93 29.93
N GLU A 345 28.19 14.45 29.39
CA GLU A 345 27.44 15.55 30.03
C GLU A 345 26.80 15.14 31.35
N VAL A 346 26.16 13.97 31.41
CA VAL A 346 25.42 13.52 32.60
C VAL A 346 26.37 13.07 33.72
N SER A 347 27.47 12.36 33.41
CA SER A 347 28.36 11.83 34.46
C SER A 347 29.59 12.69 34.79
N GLY A 348 29.90 13.73 34.00
CA GLY A 348 31.09 14.60 34.19
C GLY A 348 32.46 13.90 34.01
N LYS A 349 32.45 12.58 33.88
CA LYS A 349 33.55 11.70 33.45
C LYS A 349 32.97 10.77 32.38
N GLY A 350 33.80 10.28 31.45
CA GLY A 350 33.38 9.32 30.43
C GLY A 350 32.80 8.01 31.00
N PRO A 351 32.38 7.06 30.14
CA PRO A 351 31.69 5.82 30.54
C PRO A 351 32.63 4.88 31.32
N THR A 352 32.84 5.16 32.59
CA THR A 352 33.76 4.43 33.46
C THR A 352 33.25 4.42 34.91
N SER A 353 32.24 3.59 35.17
CA SER A 353 32.14 2.71 36.35
C SER A 353 30.73 2.15 36.51
N THR A 354 30.66 0.88 36.89
CA THR A 354 29.44 0.06 37.01
C THR A 354 28.57 0.40 38.22
N LEU A 355 29.12 1.16 39.17
CA LEU A 355 28.51 1.35 40.50
C LEU A 355 27.34 2.35 40.51
N ARG A 356 26.90 2.85 39.36
CA ARG A 356 25.97 3.97 39.29
C ARG A 356 24.79 3.79 38.34
N PHE A 357 24.39 2.62 37.85
CA PHE A 357 23.22 2.56 36.94
C PHE A 357 21.94 3.10 37.61
N TYR A 358 21.58 2.66 38.82
CA TYR A 358 20.40 3.20 39.51
C TYR A 358 20.58 4.68 39.86
N SER A 359 21.75 5.09 40.36
CA SER A 359 21.99 6.52 40.60
C SER A 359 22.01 7.33 39.31
N PHE A 360 22.42 6.75 38.17
CA PHE A 360 22.37 7.36 36.84
C PHE A 360 20.93 7.42 36.39
N ALA A 361 20.13 6.37 36.51
CA ALA A 361 18.72 6.35 36.19
C ALA A 361 17.92 7.34 37.05
N TYR A 362 18.17 7.42 38.35
CA TYR A 362 17.60 8.43 39.24
C TYR A 362 18.11 9.84 38.92
N CYS A 363 19.41 10.04 38.65
CA CYS A 363 19.95 11.34 38.23
C CYS A 363 19.40 11.74 36.86
N PHE A 364 19.23 10.79 35.94
CA PHE A 364 18.72 10.99 34.59
C PHE A 364 17.23 11.27 34.63
N ASP A 365 16.44 10.58 35.44
CA ASP A 365 15.02 10.88 35.69
C ASP A 365 14.85 12.25 36.36
N ALA A 366 15.71 12.61 37.31
CA ALA A 366 15.77 13.95 37.90
C ALA A 366 16.21 15.03 36.89
N THR A 367 17.14 14.71 35.98
CA THR A 367 17.64 15.62 34.94
C THR A 367 16.63 15.78 33.81
N ILE A 368 15.89 14.73 33.44
CA ILE A 368 14.77 14.74 32.49
C ILE A 368 13.55 15.46 33.08
N SER A 369 13.40 15.47 34.40
CA SER A 369 12.42 16.32 35.08
C SER A 369 12.75 17.82 34.96
N SER A 370 13.97 18.17 34.51
CA SER A 370 14.28 19.47 33.94
C SER A 370 13.96 19.45 32.43
N PRO A 371 13.22 20.41 31.86
CA PRO A 371 12.71 20.38 30.47
C PRO A 371 13.73 20.31 29.31
N ALA A 372 15.00 19.96 29.55
CA ALA A 372 16.12 20.47 28.77
C ALA A 372 17.05 19.43 28.13
N LEU A 373 16.69 18.17 27.79
CA LEU A 373 17.75 17.26 27.30
C LEU A 373 17.36 16.16 26.30
N ALA A 374 17.01 16.49 25.06
CA ALA A 374 17.55 15.80 23.85
C ALA A 374 16.93 16.31 22.55
N ILE A 375 15.66 16.70 22.57
CA ILE A 375 15.02 17.45 21.46
C ILE A 375 14.87 18.92 21.84
N ALA A 376 14.52 19.19 23.10
CA ALA A 376 14.36 20.55 23.62
C ALA A 376 15.66 21.31 23.87
N LYS A 377 16.83 20.68 23.75
CA LYS A 377 18.13 21.36 23.86
C LYS A 377 18.76 21.69 22.50
N SER A 378 18.24 21.11 21.42
CA SER A 378 18.73 21.30 20.05
C SER A 378 17.73 22.02 19.15
N LEU A 379 16.42 21.94 19.44
CA LEU A 379 15.37 22.59 18.65
C LEU A 379 14.59 23.58 19.52
N ASP A 380 14.62 24.85 19.13
CA ASP A 380 13.78 25.88 19.73
C ASP A 380 12.31 25.71 19.26
N ARG A 381 11.37 25.93 20.18
CA ARG A 381 9.94 25.96 19.80
C ARG A 381 9.65 27.29 19.08
N LEU A 382 8.88 27.20 17.99
CA LEU A 382 8.32 28.35 17.31
C LEU A 382 7.29 29.06 18.22
N PRO A 383 6.91 30.32 17.94
CA PRO A 383 5.87 31.02 18.69
C PRO A 383 4.51 30.30 18.70
N SER A 384 4.24 29.44 17.72
CA SER A 384 3.06 28.58 17.66
C SER A 384 3.06 27.45 18.70
N GLY A 385 4.20 27.21 19.36
CA GLY A 385 4.44 26.08 20.25
C GLY A 385 4.96 24.82 19.55
N ALA A 386 4.95 24.75 18.21
CA ALA A 386 5.47 23.61 17.45
C ALA A 386 7.00 23.72 17.20
N PHE A 387 7.66 22.59 16.92
CA PHE A 387 9.03 22.56 16.39
C PHE A 387 9.05 22.83 14.88
N SER A 388 10.21 23.26 14.37
CA SER A 388 10.40 23.47 12.93
C SER A 388 10.26 22.16 12.14
N SER A 389 9.44 22.15 11.09
CA SER A 389 9.32 20.99 10.19
C SER A 389 10.63 20.67 9.48
N ALA A 390 11.41 21.68 9.09
CA ALA A 390 12.70 21.51 8.43
C ALA A 390 13.72 20.81 9.34
N GLU A 391 13.79 21.20 10.62
CA GLU A 391 14.71 20.59 11.58
C GLU A 391 14.31 19.15 11.93
N LEU A 392 13.00 18.89 12.09
CA LEU A 392 12.48 17.54 12.27
C LEU A 392 12.79 16.67 11.06
N SER A 393 12.62 17.20 9.85
CA SER A 393 12.92 16.48 8.62
C SER A 393 14.42 16.18 8.48
N ASP A 394 15.31 17.12 8.81
CA ASP A 394 16.77 16.89 8.82
C ASP A 394 17.16 15.72 9.74
N ILE A 395 16.62 15.68 10.95
CA ILE A 395 16.86 14.58 11.90
C ILE A 395 16.45 13.23 11.29
N LEU A 396 15.27 13.18 10.66
CA LEU A 396 14.76 11.96 10.04
C LEU A 396 15.58 11.56 8.80
N HIS A 397 15.97 12.52 7.96
CA HIS A 397 16.83 12.29 6.80
C HIS A 397 18.18 11.70 7.21
N ARG A 398 18.84 12.26 8.23
CA ARG A 398 20.09 11.73 8.76
C ARG A 398 19.92 10.32 9.31
N ALA A 399 18.88 10.07 10.11
CA ALA A 399 18.61 8.74 10.64
C ALA A 399 18.29 7.70 9.54
N THR A 400 17.65 8.09 8.43
CA THR A 400 17.43 7.24 7.26
C THR A 400 18.73 6.98 6.49
N ALA A 401 19.60 7.99 6.36
CA ALA A 401 20.88 7.86 5.66
C ALA A 401 21.91 7.05 6.47
N SER A 402 21.85 7.09 7.80
CA SER A 402 22.77 6.40 8.70
C SER A 402 22.45 4.90 8.80
N PRO A 403 23.37 4.00 8.39
CA PRO A 403 23.17 2.55 8.55
C PRO A 403 23.11 2.16 10.02
N ALA A 404 22.19 1.26 10.35
CA ALA A 404 22.25 0.56 11.63
C ALA A 404 23.46 -0.39 11.67
N SER A 405 23.88 -0.78 12.87
CA SER A 405 24.90 -1.84 13.04
C SER A 405 24.28 -3.23 12.88
N SER A 406 25.09 -4.20 12.46
CA SER A 406 24.70 -5.62 12.47
C SER A 406 24.50 -6.14 13.91
N PHE A 407 23.62 -7.13 14.07
CA PHE A 407 23.54 -7.92 15.30
C PHE A 407 24.79 -8.79 15.51
N GLY A 408 24.91 -9.35 16.72
CA GLY A 408 25.86 -10.41 17.05
C GLY A 408 26.77 -10.10 18.23
N ALA A 409 27.64 -11.06 18.55
CA ALA A 409 28.61 -10.93 19.62
C ALA A 409 29.58 -9.75 19.37
N ARG A 410 29.95 -9.06 20.45
CA ARG A 410 30.85 -7.90 20.43
C ARG A 410 30.40 -6.77 19.49
N LYS A 411 29.11 -6.42 19.54
CA LYS A 411 28.51 -5.35 18.71
C LYS A 411 27.87 -4.20 19.50
N VAL A 412 27.69 -4.34 20.81
CA VAL A 412 27.02 -3.33 21.64
C VAL A 412 27.98 -2.18 21.97
N PRO A 413 27.63 -0.90 21.70
CA PRO A 413 28.47 0.24 22.06
C PRO A 413 28.90 0.23 23.52
N LYS A 414 30.14 0.64 23.80
CA LYS A 414 30.68 0.65 25.17
C LYS A 414 29.88 1.56 26.11
N ALA A 415 29.31 2.64 25.58
CA ALA A 415 28.44 3.54 26.34
C ALA A 415 27.19 2.84 26.92
N MET A 416 26.76 1.71 26.34
CA MET A 416 25.61 0.94 26.82
C MET A 416 25.95 -0.04 27.95
N LYS A 417 27.22 -0.18 28.33
CA LYS A 417 27.67 -1.11 29.40
C LYS A 417 26.80 -1.07 30.67
N PRO A 418 26.44 0.09 31.24
CA PRO A 418 25.61 0.13 32.45
C PRO A 418 24.22 -0.48 32.26
N ILE A 419 23.61 -0.27 31.08
CA ILE A 419 22.28 -0.77 30.74
C ILE A 419 22.31 -2.28 30.53
N GLU A 420 23.32 -2.79 29.83
CA GLU A 420 23.50 -4.23 29.60
C GLU A 420 23.69 -5.00 30.91
N ILE A 421 24.54 -4.48 31.80
CA ILE A 421 24.79 -5.09 33.11
C ILE A 421 23.54 -5.07 33.98
N ALA A 422 22.78 -3.97 33.96
CA ALA A 422 21.49 -3.89 34.64
C ALA A 422 20.51 -4.95 34.11
N GLY A 423 20.47 -5.17 32.79
CA GLY A 423 19.68 -6.23 32.16
C GLY A 423 20.06 -7.63 32.62
N ILE A 424 21.36 -7.97 32.63
CA ILE A 424 21.88 -9.25 33.13
C ILE A 424 21.49 -9.45 34.60
N ARG A 425 21.75 -8.45 35.45
CA ARG A 425 21.46 -8.53 36.89
C ARG A 425 19.96 -8.66 37.15
N TRP A 426 19.13 -7.92 36.42
CA TRP A 426 17.68 -8.02 36.53
C TRP A 426 17.21 -9.42 36.20
N ALA A 427 17.62 -9.98 35.05
CA ALA A 427 17.27 -11.34 34.63
C ALA A 427 17.61 -12.37 35.70
N ARG A 428 18.82 -12.29 36.30
CA ARG A 428 19.23 -13.15 37.42
C ARG A 428 18.34 -12.96 38.65
N SER A 429 18.03 -11.71 39.03
CA SER A 429 17.26 -11.39 40.25
C SER A 429 15.81 -11.91 40.22
N VAL A 430 15.25 -12.07 39.03
CA VAL A 430 13.90 -12.59 38.83
C VAL A 430 13.89 -14.06 38.41
N GLY A 431 15.04 -14.75 38.41
CA GLY A 431 15.13 -16.16 38.05
C GLY A 431 14.84 -16.44 36.58
N GLY A 432 15.47 -15.70 35.67
CA GLY A 432 15.38 -15.91 34.23
C GLY A 432 15.84 -17.31 33.81
N CYS A 433 15.30 -17.80 32.70
CA CYS A 433 15.67 -19.09 32.12
C CYS A 433 17.02 -19.02 31.38
N THR A 434 17.55 -20.20 31.05
CA THR A 434 18.73 -20.35 30.21
C THR A 434 18.35 -20.27 28.73
N LEU A 435 19.34 -20.05 27.86
CA LEU A 435 19.10 -20.05 26.41
C LEU A 435 18.49 -21.37 25.95
N ASN A 436 18.99 -22.51 26.43
CA ASN A 436 18.49 -23.83 26.01
C ASN A 436 17.09 -24.14 26.53
N GLU A 437 16.72 -23.68 27.73
CA GLU A 437 15.34 -23.76 28.23
C GLU A 437 14.38 -22.96 27.34
N PHE A 438 14.77 -21.73 26.98
CA PHE A 438 13.97 -20.91 26.08
C PHE A 438 13.88 -21.50 24.66
N ARG A 439 14.96 -22.08 24.14
CA ARG A 439 14.95 -22.79 22.85
C ARG A 439 14.00 -23.99 22.88
N ARG A 440 13.99 -24.80 23.94
CA ARG A 440 13.04 -25.90 24.11
C ARG A 440 11.59 -25.39 24.11
N PHE A 441 11.32 -24.31 24.86
CA PHE A 441 10.02 -23.65 24.89
C PHE A 441 9.58 -23.21 23.49
N MET A 442 10.46 -22.57 22.72
CA MET A 442 10.21 -22.14 21.33
C MET A 442 10.30 -23.28 20.28
N ARG A 443 10.38 -24.54 20.72
CA ARG A 443 10.50 -25.75 19.87
C ARG A 443 11.71 -25.72 18.93
N LEU A 444 12.78 -25.08 19.37
CA LEU A 444 14.08 -25.06 18.71
C LEU A 444 15.00 -26.14 19.29
N LYS A 445 15.94 -26.62 18.48
CA LYS A 445 16.96 -27.58 18.91
C LYS A 445 17.87 -26.92 19.96
N PRO A 446 18.00 -27.44 21.19
CA PRO A 446 18.96 -26.91 22.15
C PRO A 446 20.40 -27.11 21.64
N TYR A 447 21.28 -26.17 21.96
CA TYR A 447 22.69 -26.24 21.59
C TYR A 447 23.42 -27.27 22.44
N LYS A 448 24.26 -28.10 21.81
CA LYS A 448 25.05 -29.14 22.50
C LYS A 448 26.44 -28.66 22.95
N SER A 449 26.89 -27.52 22.43
CA SER A 449 28.18 -26.92 22.77
C SER A 449 28.20 -25.43 22.44
N PHE A 450 29.12 -24.67 23.05
CA PHE A 450 29.30 -23.25 22.71
C PHE A 450 29.69 -23.03 21.25
N LYS A 451 30.45 -23.95 20.64
CA LYS A 451 30.80 -23.89 19.21
C LYS A 451 29.59 -24.01 18.28
N GLU A 452 28.56 -24.75 18.70
CA GLU A 452 27.29 -24.83 17.94
C GLU A 452 26.47 -23.54 18.09
N TRP A 453 26.56 -22.88 19.25
CA TRP A 453 25.89 -21.61 19.51
C TRP A 453 26.51 -20.43 18.76
N ASN A 454 27.85 -20.38 18.73
CA ASN A 454 28.60 -19.39 17.96
C ASN A 454 29.86 -20.03 17.35
N PRO A 455 30.01 -20.07 16.02
CA PRO A 455 31.14 -20.73 15.37
C PRO A 455 32.48 -20.00 15.55
N ASP A 456 32.48 -18.72 15.94
CA ASP A 456 33.70 -17.93 16.13
C ASP A 456 34.49 -18.42 17.36
N PRO A 457 35.72 -18.93 17.19
CA PRO A 457 36.55 -19.43 18.28
C PRO A 457 36.93 -18.39 19.33
N GLU A 458 36.95 -17.10 19.02
CA GLU A 458 37.16 -16.08 20.04
C GLU A 458 35.94 -15.85 20.93
N ILE A 459 34.73 -16.14 20.42
CA ILE A 459 33.49 -15.94 21.15
C ILE A 459 33.13 -17.20 21.94
N HIS A 460 33.07 -18.36 21.29
CA HIS A 460 32.63 -19.58 22.00
C HIS A 460 33.61 -20.03 23.07
N LYS A 461 34.93 -19.87 22.87
CA LYS A 461 35.90 -20.21 23.92
C LYS A 461 35.80 -19.27 25.12
N ALA A 462 35.61 -17.97 24.87
CA ALA A 462 35.38 -17.02 25.96
C ALA A 462 34.09 -17.36 26.74
N ALA A 463 33.02 -17.75 26.05
CA ALA A 463 31.79 -18.19 26.72
C ALA A 463 31.96 -19.52 27.47
N GLU A 464 32.71 -20.47 26.91
CA GLU A 464 33.06 -21.74 27.56
C GLU A 464 33.88 -21.52 28.83
N ASP A 465 34.84 -20.60 28.80
CA ASP A 465 35.61 -20.20 29.97
C ASP A 465 34.76 -19.54 31.06
N LEU A 466 33.72 -18.78 30.68
CA LEU A 466 32.85 -18.07 31.61
C LEU A 466 31.75 -18.94 32.21
N TYR A 467 31.07 -19.75 31.38
CA TYR A 467 29.86 -20.49 31.77
C TYR A 467 30.10 -21.99 31.99
N LYS A 468 31.23 -22.53 31.52
CA LYS A 468 31.68 -23.94 31.61
C LYS A 468 30.79 -24.96 30.88
N ASP A 469 29.48 -24.85 30.99
CA ASP A 469 28.49 -25.72 30.34
C ASP A 469 27.49 -24.86 29.54
N ILE A 470 27.15 -25.31 28.33
CA ILE A 470 26.20 -24.63 27.45
C ILE A 470 24.79 -24.53 28.06
N GLU A 471 24.41 -25.46 28.94
CA GLU A 471 23.14 -25.41 29.64
C GLU A 471 23.09 -24.26 30.66
N ASN A 472 24.24 -23.70 31.06
CA ASN A 472 24.32 -22.57 31.99
C ASN A 472 24.27 -21.20 31.30
N LEU A 473 24.31 -21.16 29.97
CA LEU A 473 24.29 -19.92 29.21
C LEU A 473 22.97 -19.18 29.43
N GLU A 474 23.06 -17.98 29.98
CA GLU A 474 21.90 -17.16 30.32
C GLU A 474 21.14 -16.71 29.07
N LEU A 475 19.81 -16.58 29.17
CA LEU A 475 18.99 -16.15 28.03
C LEU A 475 19.48 -14.83 27.41
N TYR A 476 19.71 -13.81 28.25
CA TYR A 476 20.05 -12.47 27.76
C TYR A 476 21.33 -12.48 26.91
N VAL A 477 22.44 -12.99 27.47
CA VAL A 477 23.73 -13.08 26.78
C VAL A 477 23.66 -14.04 25.60
N GLY A 478 22.98 -15.17 25.79
CA GLY A 478 22.78 -16.19 24.77
C GLY A 478 22.08 -15.66 23.51
N LEU A 479 21.10 -14.76 23.65
CA LEU A 479 20.39 -14.15 22.51
C LEU A 479 21.28 -13.19 21.71
N TYR A 480 22.05 -12.33 22.38
CA TYR A 480 22.79 -11.25 21.70
C TYR A 480 24.16 -11.67 21.17
N ALA A 481 24.75 -12.73 21.71
CA ALA A 481 26.00 -13.30 21.20
C ALA A 481 25.79 -14.59 20.37
N GLU A 482 24.55 -14.97 20.06
CA GLU A 482 24.22 -16.06 19.11
C GLU A 482 24.75 -15.74 17.70
N GLU A 483 25.09 -16.78 16.93
CA GLU A 483 25.32 -16.64 15.49
C GLU A 483 24.11 -15.99 14.80
N CYS A 484 24.38 -14.92 14.05
CA CYS A 484 23.36 -14.16 13.34
C CYS A 484 23.06 -14.77 11.97
N LYS A 485 21.78 -14.69 11.57
CA LYS A 485 21.35 -15.14 10.25
C LYS A 485 21.93 -14.24 9.15
N PRO A 486 22.37 -14.79 8.01
CA PRO A 486 22.67 -13.99 6.84
C PRO A 486 21.39 -13.39 6.22
N PRO A 487 21.49 -12.30 5.44
CA PRO A 487 20.37 -11.76 4.70
C PRO A 487 19.94 -12.75 3.62
N ILE A 488 18.72 -13.26 3.72
CA ILE A 488 18.10 -14.18 2.76
C ILE A 488 16.66 -13.75 2.48
N PRO A 489 16.02 -14.21 1.39
CA PRO A 489 14.59 -13.94 1.18
C PRO A 489 13.75 -14.38 2.38
N GLY A 490 12.85 -13.49 2.83
CA GLY A 490 12.07 -13.70 4.05
C GLY A 490 12.81 -13.40 5.36
N ALA A 491 14.05 -12.90 5.32
CA ALA A 491 14.82 -12.44 6.48
C ALA A 491 15.58 -11.13 6.16
N GLY A 492 15.07 -10.02 6.71
CA GLY A 492 15.64 -8.69 6.61
C GLY A 492 16.34 -8.22 7.88
N LEU A 493 15.81 -8.53 9.07
CA LEU A 493 16.38 -8.12 10.37
C LEU A 493 17.69 -8.82 10.73
N CYS A 494 17.91 -10.03 10.22
CA CYS A 494 19.16 -10.79 10.39
C CYS A 494 19.69 -10.95 11.85
N PRO A 495 18.85 -11.21 12.89
CA PRO A 495 19.35 -11.42 14.25
C PRO A 495 19.77 -12.90 14.44
N GLY A 496 20.09 -13.27 15.69
CA GLY A 496 20.26 -14.66 16.11
C GLY A 496 19.04 -15.54 15.82
N TYR A 497 19.27 -16.85 15.63
CA TYR A 497 18.22 -17.81 15.28
C TYR A 497 17.08 -17.89 16.31
N THR A 498 17.41 -17.84 17.60
CA THR A 498 16.43 -17.90 18.69
C THR A 498 15.59 -16.62 18.70
N LEU A 499 16.23 -15.45 18.62
CA LEU A 499 15.55 -14.15 18.58
C LEU A 499 14.62 -14.06 17.36
N SER A 500 15.13 -14.41 16.18
CA SER A 500 14.36 -14.37 14.92
C SER A 500 13.08 -15.20 14.96
N ARG A 501 13.07 -16.32 15.69
CA ARG A 501 11.91 -17.20 15.81
C ARG A 501 10.89 -16.70 16.83
N ALA A 502 11.37 -16.19 17.97
CA ALA A 502 10.53 -15.77 19.08
C ALA A 502 9.81 -14.45 18.80
N ILE A 503 10.46 -13.50 18.13
CA ILE A 503 9.87 -12.20 17.79
C ILE A 503 8.59 -12.31 16.95
N LEU A 504 8.53 -13.28 16.03
CA LEU A 504 7.36 -13.46 15.17
C LEU A 504 6.14 -14.00 15.96
N ALA A 505 6.38 -14.86 16.96
CA ALA A 505 5.32 -15.36 17.83
C ALA A 505 4.72 -14.22 18.66
N ASP A 506 5.59 -13.42 19.29
CA ASP A 506 5.16 -12.26 20.09
C ASP A 506 4.46 -11.19 19.27
N ALA A 507 4.97 -10.86 18.08
CA ALA A 507 4.32 -9.91 17.18
C ALA A 507 2.90 -10.35 16.80
N VAL A 508 2.69 -11.64 16.52
CA VAL A 508 1.34 -12.18 16.26
C VAL A 508 0.46 -12.09 17.50
N CYS A 509 0.99 -12.45 18.68
CA CYS A 509 0.23 -12.42 19.94
C CYS A 509 -0.18 -11.00 20.35
N LEU A 510 0.75 -10.03 20.30
CA LEU A 510 0.50 -8.62 20.63
C LEU A 510 -0.60 -8.01 19.76
N THR A 511 -0.55 -8.29 18.46
CA THR A 511 -1.47 -7.69 17.48
C THR A 511 -2.83 -8.36 17.48
N ARG A 512 -2.85 -9.70 17.54
CA ARG A 512 -4.09 -10.48 17.50
C ARG A 512 -4.85 -10.47 18.82
N GLY A 513 -4.14 -10.37 19.94
CA GLY A 513 -4.72 -10.26 21.28
C GLY A 513 -5.43 -8.93 21.54
N ASP A 514 -5.12 -7.87 20.80
CA ASP A 514 -5.73 -6.55 21.05
C ASP A 514 -7.12 -6.42 20.41
N ARG A 515 -8.14 -6.20 21.24
CA ARG A 515 -9.54 -6.03 20.82
C ARG A 515 -9.71 -4.87 19.84
N PHE A 516 -9.04 -3.75 20.08
CA PHE A 516 -9.18 -2.52 19.29
C PHE A 516 -8.38 -2.51 17.99
N LEU A 517 -7.49 -3.49 17.79
CA LEU A 517 -6.81 -3.73 16.50
C LEU A 517 -7.53 -4.81 15.68
N THR A 518 -8.43 -5.56 16.30
CA THR A 518 -9.14 -6.69 15.69
C THR A 518 -10.65 -6.48 15.69
N VAL A 519 -11.37 -6.97 16.69
CA VAL A 519 -12.84 -7.04 16.71
C VAL A 519 -13.53 -5.67 16.82
N ASP A 520 -12.92 -4.73 17.53
CA ASP A 520 -13.44 -3.36 17.71
C ASP A 520 -12.84 -2.36 16.71
N CYS A 521 -11.95 -2.81 15.82
CA CYS A 521 -11.43 -1.99 14.72
C CYS A 521 -12.48 -1.90 13.60
N THR A 522 -13.52 -1.10 13.83
CA THR A 522 -14.68 -0.98 12.94
C THR A 522 -14.95 0.47 12.53
N PRO A 523 -15.63 0.72 11.40
CA PRO A 523 -16.07 2.06 11.02
C PRO A 523 -16.91 2.76 12.10
N HIS A 524 -17.66 2.01 12.92
CA HIS A 524 -18.45 2.60 13.99
C HIS A 524 -17.58 3.21 15.10
N ASN A 525 -16.52 2.50 15.52
CA ASN A 525 -15.63 2.99 16.57
C ASN A 525 -14.62 4.03 16.05
N LEU A 526 -14.10 3.84 14.84
CA LEU A 526 -13.07 4.71 14.24
C LEU A 526 -13.61 5.90 13.46
N THR A 527 -14.92 5.99 13.21
CA THR A 527 -15.56 6.77 12.13
C THR A 527 -15.32 6.16 10.76
N SER A 528 -16.22 6.43 9.81
CA SER A 528 -16.11 5.92 8.44
C SER A 528 -14.90 6.52 7.73
N TRP A 529 -14.64 7.81 7.94
CA TRP A 529 -13.43 8.47 7.44
C TRP A 529 -12.15 7.91 8.07
N GLY A 530 -12.12 7.77 9.40
CA GLY A 530 -10.95 7.26 10.12
C GLY A 530 -10.60 5.83 9.71
N PHE A 531 -11.60 4.98 9.50
CA PHE A 531 -11.40 3.61 9.01
C PHE A 531 -10.86 3.56 7.58
N GLN A 532 -11.25 4.50 6.72
CA GLN A 532 -10.67 4.64 5.38
C GLN A 532 -9.25 5.21 5.43
N ASP A 533 -8.96 6.14 6.35
CA ASP A 533 -7.66 6.79 6.45
C ASP A 533 -6.52 5.83 6.83
N ILE A 534 -6.84 4.77 7.57
CA ILE A 534 -5.87 3.74 7.95
C ILE A 534 -5.64 2.68 6.86
N GLN A 535 -6.35 2.75 5.72
CA GLN A 535 -6.14 1.80 4.63
C GLN A 535 -4.85 2.13 3.86
N PRO A 536 -4.04 1.12 3.49
CA PRO A 536 -2.82 1.31 2.72
C PRO A 536 -3.11 1.73 1.28
N ASN A 537 -2.18 2.48 0.69
CA ASN A 537 -2.17 2.76 -0.75
C ASN A 537 -0.99 2.04 -1.41
N ILE A 538 -1.25 1.05 -2.25
CA ILE A 538 -0.20 0.32 -2.97
C ILE A 538 0.31 1.07 -4.21
N GLU A 539 -0.45 2.06 -4.71
CA GLU A 539 -0.12 2.79 -5.94
C GLU A 539 0.76 4.04 -5.69
N ASP A 540 1.15 4.33 -4.44
CA ASP A 540 1.92 5.54 -4.10
C ASP A 540 3.44 5.40 -4.26
N GLY A 541 3.92 4.22 -4.70
CA GLY A 541 5.35 3.95 -4.89
C GLY A 541 6.10 3.47 -3.64
N SER A 542 5.46 3.42 -2.47
CA SER A 542 6.05 2.88 -1.24
C SER A 542 5.90 1.36 -1.06
N MET A 543 5.32 0.67 -2.06
CA MET A 543 4.92 -0.74 -1.95
C MET A 543 3.96 -0.98 -0.78
N GLY A 544 3.03 -0.04 -0.58
CA GLY A 544 2.03 -0.08 0.47
C GLY A 544 2.55 0.21 1.87
N GLY A 545 3.64 0.96 2.00
CA GLY A 545 4.09 1.53 3.27
C GLY A 545 3.15 2.64 3.75
N MET A 546 2.98 2.79 5.06
CA MET A 546 2.11 3.80 5.67
C MET A 546 2.90 4.96 6.30
N LEU A 547 4.19 4.76 6.56
CA LEU A 547 5.05 5.82 7.09
C LEU A 547 5.21 6.95 6.07
N THR A 548 5.20 6.63 4.76
CA THR A 548 5.25 7.64 3.68
C THR A 548 4.13 8.68 3.80
N LYS A 549 2.89 8.21 4.01
CA LYS A 549 1.71 9.05 4.15
C LYS A 549 1.77 9.91 5.42
N LEU A 550 2.38 9.42 6.49
CA LEU A 550 2.61 10.19 7.71
C LEU A 550 3.62 11.32 7.46
N LEU A 551 4.75 11.03 6.81
CA LEU A 551 5.81 11.99 6.51
C LEU A 551 5.27 13.14 5.64
N PHE A 552 4.61 12.84 4.51
CA PHE A 552 4.03 13.86 3.64
C PHE A 552 2.93 14.69 4.32
N ARG A 553 2.15 14.08 5.22
CA ARG A 553 1.08 14.77 5.97
C ARG A 553 1.62 15.74 7.01
N THR A 554 2.65 15.34 7.74
CA THR A 554 3.10 16.03 8.96
C THR A 554 4.30 16.94 8.75
N LEU A 555 5.00 16.77 7.62
CA LEU A 555 6.14 17.57 7.17
C LEU A 555 5.91 18.05 5.72
N PRO A 556 4.85 18.85 5.46
CA PRO A 556 4.53 19.30 4.11
C PRO A 556 5.64 20.18 3.53
N GLY A 557 6.10 19.87 2.32
CA GLY A 557 7.16 20.62 1.62
C GLY A 557 8.59 20.16 1.94
N GLU A 558 8.79 19.32 2.97
CA GLU A 558 10.11 18.81 3.36
C GLU A 558 10.55 17.56 2.57
N TYR A 559 9.61 16.93 1.85
CA TYR A 559 9.86 15.78 0.98
C TYR A 559 9.37 16.08 -0.43
N VAL A 560 10.21 15.80 -1.43
CA VAL A 560 9.83 15.86 -2.85
C VAL A 560 8.97 14.66 -3.25
N ALA A 561 8.10 14.84 -4.24
CA ALA A 561 7.31 13.76 -4.81
C ALA A 561 8.24 12.65 -5.35
N GLY A 562 8.01 11.39 -4.94
CA GLY A 562 8.87 10.26 -5.30
C GLY A 562 10.17 10.15 -4.48
N SER A 563 10.30 10.87 -3.35
CA SER A 563 11.49 10.79 -2.49
C SER A 563 11.68 9.37 -1.94
N GLY A 564 12.85 8.78 -2.18
CA GLY A 564 13.23 7.49 -1.59
C GLY A 564 13.29 7.52 -0.07
N TYR A 565 13.61 8.68 0.53
CA TYR A 565 13.57 8.87 1.97
C TYR A 565 12.16 8.81 2.55
N ALA A 566 11.15 9.26 1.77
CA ALA A 566 9.75 9.19 2.18
C ALA A 566 9.12 7.83 1.91
N HIS A 567 9.47 7.17 0.80
CA HIS A 567 8.87 5.89 0.40
C HIS A 567 9.53 4.67 1.06
N PHE A 568 10.83 4.74 1.36
CA PHE A 568 11.59 3.65 1.99
C PHE A 568 12.40 4.11 3.21
N PRO A 569 11.79 4.80 4.19
CA PRO A 569 12.49 5.46 5.31
C PRO A 569 13.33 4.51 6.19
N PHE A 570 13.01 3.21 6.20
CA PHE A 570 13.68 2.19 6.99
C PHE A 570 14.85 1.50 6.30
N LEU A 571 15.10 1.81 5.03
CA LEU A 571 16.26 1.32 4.30
C LEU A 571 17.20 2.48 3.99
N VAL A 572 18.50 2.22 4.09
CA VAL A 572 19.51 3.20 3.69
C VAL A 572 19.37 3.48 2.19
N PRO A 573 19.22 4.74 1.74
CA PRO A 573 18.97 5.05 0.33
C PRO A 573 20.04 4.53 -0.64
N SER A 574 21.32 4.55 -0.25
CA SER A 574 22.40 3.96 -1.04
C SER A 574 22.23 2.46 -1.23
N PHE A 575 21.79 1.75 -0.19
CA PHE A 575 21.48 0.33 -0.25
C PHE A 575 20.29 0.03 -1.18
N VAL A 576 19.23 0.84 -1.11
CA VAL A 576 18.06 0.70 -2.01
C VAL A 576 18.48 0.90 -3.46
N LYS A 577 19.32 1.90 -3.75
CA LYS A 577 19.84 2.16 -5.09
C LYS A 577 20.62 0.97 -5.64
N GLU A 578 21.53 0.40 -4.84
CA GLU A 578 22.35 -0.74 -5.25
C GLU A 578 21.57 -2.04 -5.39
N SER A 579 20.69 -2.34 -4.43
CA SER A 579 20.02 -3.64 -4.30
C SER A 579 18.74 -3.75 -5.12
N CYS A 580 17.99 -2.65 -5.29
CA CYS A 580 16.69 -2.66 -5.95
C CYS A 580 16.74 -2.14 -7.40
N PHE A 581 17.75 -1.35 -7.79
CA PHE A 581 17.79 -0.67 -9.10
C PHE A 581 19.06 -0.90 -9.95
N GLY A 582 20.08 -1.61 -9.44
CA GLY A 582 21.29 -2.01 -10.17
C GLY A 582 22.37 -0.91 -10.31
N LYS A 583 23.65 -1.33 -10.42
CA LYS A 583 24.85 -0.48 -10.30
C LYS A 583 25.05 0.60 -11.39
N ASP A 584 24.38 0.51 -12.55
CA ASP A 584 24.63 1.39 -13.71
C ASP A 584 23.73 2.65 -13.78
N THR A 585 22.89 2.91 -12.77
CA THR A 585 22.04 4.11 -12.75
C THR A 585 22.76 5.30 -12.08
N LYS A 586 23.32 6.21 -12.91
CA LYS A 586 23.74 7.56 -12.47
C LYS A 586 22.50 8.40 -12.12
N VAL A 587 22.02 8.24 -10.90
CA VAL A 587 20.90 9.00 -10.34
C VAL A 587 21.41 9.80 -9.14
N GLY A 588 21.27 11.13 -9.18
CA GLY A 588 21.67 12.02 -8.08
C GLY A 588 20.92 11.73 -6.79
N GLU A 589 21.50 12.10 -5.65
CA GLU A 589 21.04 11.73 -4.31
C GLU A 589 19.62 12.22 -3.96
N ASP A 590 19.05 13.15 -4.74
CA ASP A 590 17.66 13.62 -4.65
C ASP A 590 16.73 13.17 -5.80
N LYS A 591 17.15 12.22 -6.65
CA LYS A 591 16.41 11.83 -7.87
C LYS A 591 16.04 10.35 -7.96
N LEU A 592 15.76 9.67 -6.85
CA LEU A 592 15.34 8.26 -6.85
C LEU A 592 13.93 7.97 -7.46
N GLY A 593 13.30 8.94 -8.15
CA GLY A 593 11.98 8.79 -8.79
C GLY A 593 11.99 8.72 -10.33
N GLY A 594 13.14 8.49 -10.98
CA GLY A 594 13.23 8.48 -12.44
C GLY A 594 13.07 7.09 -13.08
N ARG A 595 11.90 6.43 -12.99
CA ARG A 595 11.56 5.44 -14.03
C ARG A 595 11.22 6.22 -15.30
N GLY A 596 11.90 5.87 -16.39
CA GLY A 596 11.80 6.54 -17.67
C GLY A 596 10.35 6.65 -18.15
N GLN A 597 9.93 7.87 -18.44
CA GLN A 597 8.97 8.06 -19.53
C GLN A 597 9.59 7.39 -20.77
N PRO A 598 8.88 6.50 -21.49
CA PRO A 598 9.23 6.28 -22.88
C PRO A 598 9.17 7.67 -23.53
N LYS A 599 10.27 8.09 -24.14
CA LYS A 599 10.26 9.27 -25.02
C LYS A 599 9.31 8.98 -26.18
N LEU A 600 8.03 9.29 -26.01
CA LEU A 600 7.01 9.34 -27.05
C LEU A 600 6.74 10.81 -27.38
N ASN A 601 7.78 11.48 -27.89
CA ASN A 601 7.66 12.80 -28.50
C ASN A 601 7.31 12.62 -29.98
N ILE A 602 6.03 12.46 -30.33
CA ILE A 602 5.49 12.85 -31.66
C ILE A 602 4.09 13.50 -31.59
N TRP A 603 3.28 13.31 -30.53
CA TRP A 603 1.87 13.77 -30.55
C TRP A 603 1.51 14.93 -29.62
N ARG A 604 2.46 15.84 -29.35
CA ARG A 604 2.25 16.96 -28.41
C ARG A 604 1.31 18.08 -28.90
N ASN A 605 0.70 17.96 -30.08
CA ASN A 605 -0.10 19.04 -30.69
C ASN A 605 -1.55 18.68 -31.07
N LEU A 606 -2.15 17.58 -30.58
CA LEU A 606 -3.58 17.32 -30.75
C LEU A 606 -4.36 17.73 -29.50
N ASN A 607 -4.87 18.95 -29.50
CA ASN A 607 -5.74 19.44 -28.42
C ASN A 607 -7.19 19.04 -28.73
N ILE A 608 -7.56 17.78 -28.44
CA ILE A 608 -8.96 17.31 -28.56
C ILE A 608 -9.59 17.40 -27.18
N SER A 609 -10.43 18.41 -26.98
CA SER A 609 -11.25 18.55 -25.78
C SER A 609 -12.25 17.38 -25.67
N ALA A 610 -12.25 16.69 -24.54
CA ALA A 610 -13.31 15.74 -24.19
C ALA A 610 -14.69 16.44 -24.21
N PRO A 611 -15.80 15.78 -24.60
CA PRO A 611 -17.12 16.37 -24.53
C PRO A 611 -17.49 16.54 -23.04
N GLY A 612 -17.27 17.75 -22.53
CA GLY A 612 -17.69 18.16 -21.20
C GLY A 612 -19.21 18.23 -21.12
N THR A 613 -19.73 17.81 -19.97
CA THR A 613 -21.06 18.14 -19.48
C THR A 613 -21.23 19.66 -19.46
N CYS A 614 -22.10 20.20 -20.31
CA CYS A 614 -22.61 21.56 -20.24
C CYS A 614 -24.13 21.51 -20.43
N GLU A 615 -24.87 22.15 -19.52
CA GLU A 615 -26.28 22.50 -19.69
C GLU A 615 -26.45 23.32 -20.98
N VAL A 616 -26.93 22.75 -22.09
CA VAL A 616 -27.25 23.56 -23.28
C VAL A 616 -28.37 22.94 -24.14
N ASP A 617 -29.42 23.75 -24.31
CA ASP A 617 -30.30 23.97 -25.46
C ASP A 617 -30.46 22.85 -26.52
N VAL A 618 -31.69 22.35 -26.63
CA VAL A 618 -32.17 21.23 -27.45
C VAL A 618 -31.98 21.46 -28.97
N ARG A 619 -31.65 22.68 -29.41
CA ARG A 619 -31.59 23.04 -30.84
C ARG A 619 -30.25 22.74 -31.55
N LYS A 620 -29.17 22.39 -30.83
CA LYS A 620 -27.82 22.24 -31.43
C LYS A 620 -27.29 20.80 -31.58
N ARG A 621 -28.01 19.78 -31.12
CA ARG A 621 -27.60 18.37 -31.33
C ARG A 621 -28.47 17.69 -32.38
N GLY A 622 -28.06 17.77 -33.65
CA GLY A 622 -28.12 16.68 -34.64
C GLY A 622 -29.36 15.78 -34.76
N TRP A 623 -30.58 16.24 -34.51
CA TRP A 623 -31.77 15.50 -34.93
C TRP A 623 -31.98 15.76 -36.43
N VAL A 624 -31.58 14.80 -37.27
CA VAL A 624 -31.74 14.89 -38.74
C VAL A 624 -33.00 14.14 -39.17
N ASN A 625 -33.88 14.83 -39.89
CA ASN A 625 -35.11 14.28 -40.47
C ASN A 625 -34.77 13.26 -41.59
N GLN A 626 -35.37 12.06 -41.53
CA GLN A 626 -35.22 11.01 -42.54
C GLN A 626 -35.47 11.45 -44.00
N GLU A 627 -36.37 12.42 -44.25
CA GLU A 627 -36.69 12.89 -45.60
C GLU A 627 -35.83 14.06 -46.09
N MET A 628 -35.24 14.87 -45.19
CA MET A 628 -34.63 16.14 -45.59
C MET A 628 -33.21 16.02 -46.16
N TYR A 629 -32.54 14.88 -45.94
CA TYR A 629 -31.31 14.50 -46.62
C TYR A 629 -31.35 13.00 -46.89
N LYS A 630 -31.51 12.60 -48.15
CA LYS A 630 -31.37 11.19 -48.56
C LYS A 630 -30.03 10.66 -48.03
N TRP A 631 -30.10 9.70 -47.11
CA TRP A 631 -28.99 9.12 -46.33
C TRP A 631 -27.90 8.40 -47.13
N GLU A 632 -27.89 8.52 -48.46
CA GLU A 632 -26.84 8.02 -49.34
C GLU A 632 -25.50 8.74 -49.11
N ALA A 633 -25.51 9.99 -48.64
CA ALA A 633 -24.29 10.75 -48.34
C ALA A 633 -23.46 10.18 -47.18
N LEU A 634 -24.12 9.71 -46.11
CA LEU A 634 -23.46 9.13 -44.94
C LEU A 634 -23.08 7.67 -45.19
N ASP A 635 -23.96 6.89 -45.85
CA ASP A 635 -23.67 5.53 -46.29
C ASP A 635 -22.41 5.48 -47.16
N VAL A 636 -22.20 6.50 -47.99
CA VAL A 636 -21.03 6.51 -48.84
C VAL A 636 -19.81 7.19 -48.21
N GLY A 637 -19.95 8.19 -47.34
CA GLY A 637 -18.83 8.64 -46.50
C GLY A 637 -18.19 7.47 -45.73
N ILE A 638 -19.02 6.51 -45.29
CA ILE A 638 -18.60 5.29 -44.60
C ILE A 638 -18.16 4.18 -45.57
N LYS A 639 -18.85 3.95 -46.71
CA LYS A 639 -18.42 2.97 -47.73
C LYS A 639 -17.10 3.32 -48.41
N ASN A 640 -16.82 4.61 -48.62
CA ASN A 640 -15.74 5.06 -49.50
C ASN A 640 -14.63 5.84 -48.78
N GLY A 641 -14.85 6.28 -47.53
CA GLY A 641 -13.76 6.71 -46.64
C GLY A 641 -12.90 5.55 -46.09
N VAL A 642 -13.39 4.31 -46.23
CA VAL A 642 -12.74 3.09 -45.69
C VAL A 642 -12.83 1.87 -46.65
N GLY A 643 -13.32 2.04 -47.89
CA GLY A 643 -13.48 0.94 -48.86
C GLY A 643 -12.36 0.81 -49.88
N PHE A 644 -11.59 -0.27 -49.78
CA PHE A 644 -10.59 -0.71 -50.78
C PHE A 644 -11.07 -1.94 -51.54
N LYS A 645 -11.03 -1.92 -52.88
CA LYS A 645 -10.41 -3.01 -53.66
C LYS A 645 -10.16 -2.69 -55.14
N ASN A 646 -9.07 -3.28 -55.61
CA ASN A 646 -8.62 -3.52 -56.99
C ASN A 646 -8.15 -2.31 -57.80
N GLY A 647 -6.93 -1.86 -57.50
CA GLY A 647 -6.18 -0.96 -58.36
C GLY A 647 -5.68 0.27 -57.61
N GLY A 648 -4.60 0.07 -56.85
CA GLY A 648 -3.71 1.07 -56.25
C GLY A 648 -4.21 2.50 -55.98
N VAL A 649 -4.53 2.80 -54.71
CA VAL A 649 -4.14 4.04 -54.00
C VAL A 649 -4.18 3.76 -52.49
N GLU A 650 -3.04 3.75 -51.80
CA GLU A 650 -2.93 3.56 -50.34
C GLU A 650 -3.39 4.80 -49.54
N LEU A 651 -4.23 4.61 -48.51
CA LEU A 651 -4.57 5.64 -47.51
C LEU A 651 -3.44 5.72 -46.48
N HIS A 652 -2.68 6.82 -46.47
CA HIS A 652 -1.54 6.98 -45.56
C HIS A 652 -1.90 7.06 -44.06
N MET A 653 -3.14 7.41 -43.66
CA MET A 653 -3.54 7.37 -42.24
C MET A 653 -3.76 5.94 -41.71
N CYS A 654 -4.26 5.04 -42.57
CA CYS A 654 -4.33 3.61 -42.27
C CYS A 654 -2.97 2.94 -42.47
N LYS A 655 -2.13 3.40 -43.40
CA LYS A 655 -0.84 2.77 -43.67
C LYS A 655 0.09 2.83 -42.45
N ASP A 656 0.20 3.95 -41.74
CA ASP A 656 1.05 4.02 -40.54
C ASP A 656 0.46 3.23 -39.35
N PHE A 657 -0.87 3.24 -39.20
CA PHE A 657 -1.57 2.42 -38.20
C PHE A 657 -1.37 0.91 -38.47
N PHE A 658 -1.62 0.46 -39.69
CA PHE A 658 -1.46 -0.94 -40.10
C PHE A 658 0.01 -1.35 -40.24
N LEU A 659 0.96 -0.47 -40.60
CA LEU A 659 2.40 -0.76 -40.62
C LEU A 659 2.98 -0.85 -39.21
N GLN A 660 2.54 -0.02 -38.27
CA GLN A 660 2.95 -0.14 -36.86
C GLN A 660 2.33 -1.36 -36.20
N TYR A 661 1.06 -1.65 -36.50
CA TYR A 661 0.40 -2.88 -36.09
C TYR A 661 1.06 -4.13 -36.71
N GLU A 662 1.37 -4.12 -38.00
CA GLU A 662 2.06 -5.20 -38.72
C GLU A 662 3.49 -5.39 -38.20
N ALA A 663 4.24 -4.31 -37.97
CA ALA A 663 5.57 -4.39 -37.36
C ALA A 663 5.54 -4.98 -35.95
N ARG A 664 4.52 -4.64 -35.14
CA ARG A 664 4.32 -5.17 -33.79
C ARG A 664 3.80 -6.61 -33.77
N MET A 665 2.92 -6.98 -34.69
CA MET A 665 2.45 -8.36 -34.86
C MET A 665 3.56 -9.28 -35.41
N ARG A 666 4.44 -8.78 -36.28
CA ARG A 666 5.65 -9.50 -36.71
C ARG A 666 6.65 -9.73 -35.55
N LEU A 667 6.75 -8.76 -34.63
CA LEU A 667 7.53 -8.89 -33.39
C LEU A 667 6.92 -9.93 -32.43
N LEU A 668 5.59 -9.95 -32.28
CA LEU A 668 4.86 -10.91 -31.43
C LEU A 668 4.91 -12.35 -31.96
N THR A 669 4.93 -12.53 -33.28
CA THR A 669 4.93 -13.85 -33.95
C THR A 669 6.34 -14.37 -34.29
N LYS A 670 7.40 -13.68 -33.84
CA LYS A 670 8.81 -13.96 -34.19
C LYS A 670 9.04 -14.18 -35.70
N GLY A 671 8.32 -13.44 -36.56
CA GLY A 671 8.44 -13.56 -38.01
C GLY A 671 7.78 -14.80 -38.64
N GLY A 672 6.91 -15.52 -37.93
CA GLY A 672 6.25 -16.75 -38.44
C GLY A 672 5.09 -16.54 -39.42
N MET A 673 4.55 -15.32 -39.58
CA MET A 673 3.54 -15.03 -40.60
C MET A 673 4.18 -14.85 -41.98
N ASN A 674 4.58 -15.96 -42.60
CA ASN A 674 4.98 -15.98 -44.00
C ASN A 674 3.73 -16.01 -44.90
N GLY A 675 3.15 -14.84 -45.17
CA GLY A 675 2.04 -14.73 -46.12
C GLY A 675 1.37 -13.37 -46.12
N LEU A 676 2.00 -12.39 -46.77
CA LEU A 676 1.42 -11.06 -47.02
C LEU A 676 0.05 -11.13 -47.74
N ASP A 677 -0.26 -12.25 -48.40
CA ASP A 677 -1.46 -12.42 -49.24
C ASP A 677 -2.69 -12.96 -48.49
N SER A 678 -2.54 -13.62 -47.33
CA SER A 678 -3.69 -14.16 -46.56
C SER A 678 -4.32 -13.10 -45.67
N TYR A 679 -3.50 -12.33 -44.94
CA TYR A 679 -3.93 -11.34 -43.96
C TYR A 679 -4.68 -10.15 -44.58
N HIS A 680 -4.14 -9.62 -45.69
CA HIS A 680 -4.79 -8.56 -46.45
C HIS A 680 -6.13 -9.02 -47.05
N ASN A 681 -6.27 -10.29 -47.45
CA ASN A 681 -7.51 -10.80 -48.03
C ASN A 681 -8.59 -11.12 -46.97
N VAL A 682 -8.22 -11.60 -45.78
CA VAL A 682 -9.17 -11.91 -44.70
C VAL A 682 -9.71 -10.63 -44.06
N VAL A 683 -8.83 -9.68 -43.72
CA VAL A 683 -9.22 -8.42 -43.05
C VAL A 683 -9.88 -7.44 -44.04
N SER A 684 -9.37 -7.30 -45.28
CA SER A 684 -9.94 -6.35 -46.26
C SER A 684 -11.29 -6.78 -46.85
N CYS A 685 -11.58 -8.08 -46.98
CA CYS A 685 -12.88 -8.55 -47.49
C CYS A 685 -13.99 -8.56 -46.43
N HIS A 686 -13.67 -8.87 -45.17
CA HIS A 686 -14.67 -8.88 -44.08
C HIS A 686 -15.02 -7.49 -43.57
N LEU A 687 -14.07 -6.53 -43.53
CA LEU A 687 -14.34 -5.15 -43.08
C LEU A 687 -15.44 -4.44 -43.88
N HIS A 688 -15.46 -4.63 -45.20
CA HIS A 688 -16.27 -3.80 -46.11
C HIS A 688 -17.75 -4.17 -46.13
N MET A 689 -18.10 -5.47 -45.99
CA MET A 689 -19.50 -5.90 -46.02
C MET A 689 -20.22 -5.72 -44.68
N GLU A 690 -19.50 -5.85 -43.56
CA GLU A 690 -20.14 -5.86 -42.23
C GLU A 690 -20.32 -4.47 -41.61
N LEU A 691 -19.35 -3.56 -41.75
CA LEU A 691 -19.45 -2.21 -41.16
C LEU A 691 -20.58 -1.38 -41.79
N SER A 692 -20.76 -1.45 -43.11
CA SER A 692 -21.85 -0.74 -43.81
C SER A 692 -23.22 -1.33 -43.47
N SER A 693 -23.35 -2.66 -43.51
CA SER A 693 -24.61 -3.34 -43.15
C SER A 693 -25.01 -3.07 -41.70
N PHE A 694 -24.02 -3.04 -40.79
CA PHE A 694 -24.26 -2.73 -39.38
C PHE A 694 -24.58 -1.25 -39.13
N THR A 695 -23.98 -0.33 -39.90
CA THR A 695 -24.33 1.09 -39.86
C THR A 695 -25.79 1.31 -40.25
N HIS A 696 -26.26 0.69 -41.34
CA HIS A 696 -27.67 0.72 -41.75
C HIS A 696 -28.59 0.13 -40.68
N LEU A 697 -28.18 -0.99 -40.09
CA LEU A 697 -28.93 -1.63 -39.01
C LEU A 697 -29.11 -0.66 -37.83
N LEU A 698 -28.03 -0.04 -37.34
CA LEU A 698 -28.11 0.91 -36.23
C LEU A 698 -28.96 2.14 -36.56
N ILE A 699 -28.84 2.68 -37.77
CA ILE A 699 -29.69 3.80 -38.22
C ILE A 699 -31.17 3.38 -38.18
N SER A 700 -31.50 2.20 -38.68
CA SER A 700 -32.88 1.70 -38.69
C SER A 700 -33.42 1.40 -37.28
N GLU A 701 -32.62 0.77 -36.41
CA GLU A 701 -33.03 0.38 -35.05
C GLU A 701 -33.11 1.56 -34.07
N LYS A 702 -32.28 2.60 -34.27
CA LYS A 702 -32.17 3.75 -33.36
C LYS A 702 -32.91 4.98 -33.84
N SER A 703 -33.57 4.92 -35.00
CA SER A 703 -34.46 5.98 -35.47
C SER A 703 -35.73 6.03 -34.61
N ILE A 704 -36.08 7.23 -34.11
CA ILE A 704 -37.23 7.46 -33.24
C ILE A 704 -38.21 8.42 -33.93
N GLN A 705 -39.51 8.12 -33.82
CA GLN A 705 -40.58 9.01 -34.25
C GLN A 705 -40.83 10.08 -33.19
N CYS A 706 -40.66 11.36 -33.54
CA CYS A 706 -40.79 12.44 -32.56
C CYS A 706 -42.25 12.85 -32.37
N ASN A 707 -42.83 12.63 -31.18
CA ASN A 707 -44.19 13.10 -30.84
C ASN A 707 -44.19 14.61 -30.52
N ARG A 708 -45.05 15.35 -31.25
CA ARG A 708 -44.93 16.78 -31.62
C ARG A 708 -45.39 17.84 -30.59
N HIS A 709 -45.34 17.60 -29.27
CA HIS A 709 -45.91 18.60 -28.34
C HIS A 709 -45.02 19.77 -27.92
N ASN A 710 -43.71 19.79 -28.21
CA ASN A 710 -42.79 20.82 -27.68
C ASN A 710 -41.99 21.66 -28.71
N ALA A 711 -42.25 21.59 -30.03
CA ALA A 711 -41.33 22.17 -31.02
C ALA A 711 -41.91 23.11 -32.12
N GLY A 712 -43.23 23.36 -32.18
CA GLY A 712 -43.79 24.44 -33.03
C GLY A 712 -43.51 24.36 -34.55
N LEU A 713 -43.65 23.19 -35.17
CA LEU A 713 -43.46 22.99 -36.63
C LEU A 713 -44.76 22.53 -37.33
N PRO A 714 -44.94 22.80 -38.65
CA PRO A 714 -46.18 22.48 -39.41
C PRO A 714 -46.50 20.98 -39.53
N ALA A 715 -47.75 20.64 -39.85
CA ALA A 715 -48.43 19.39 -39.52
C ALA A 715 -48.25 18.20 -40.50
N ASP A 716 -47.37 18.27 -41.49
CA ASP A 716 -47.63 17.54 -42.75
C ASP A 716 -46.62 16.43 -43.12
N VAL A 717 -45.55 16.19 -42.34
CA VAL A 717 -44.47 15.23 -42.74
C VAL A 717 -44.16 14.19 -41.66
N ASN A 718 -43.94 12.92 -42.01
CA ASN A 718 -43.82 11.79 -41.07
C ASN A 718 -42.34 11.44 -40.79
N ASP A 719 -41.64 12.34 -40.10
CA ASP A 719 -40.18 12.33 -40.03
C ASP A 719 -39.62 11.53 -38.84
N MET A 720 -38.71 10.60 -39.14
CA MET A 720 -37.93 9.83 -38.16
C MET A 720 -36.55 10.46 -37.95
N PHE A 721 -36.00 10.37 -36.74
CA PHE A 721 -34.75 11.03 -36.38
C PHE A 721 -33.80 10.11 -35.59
N VAL A 722 -32.48 10.28 -35.75
CA VAL A 722 -31.44 9.48 -35.06
C VAL A 722 -30.23 10.36 -34.67
N ASP A 723 -29.65 10.13 -33.49
CA ASP A 723 -28.36 10.73 -33.10
C ASP A 723 -27.22 9.93 -33.73
N VAL A 724 -26.75 10.41 -34.88
CA VAL A 724 -25.76 9.70 -35.71
C VAL A 724 -24.41 9.51 -35.01
N VAL A 725 -23.99 10.43 -34.14
CA VAL A 725 -22.69 10.32 -33.47
C VAL A 725 -22.79 9.33 -32.32
N LYS A 726 -23.77 9.53 -31.43
CA LYS A 726 -23.93 8.72 -30.22
C LYS A 726 -24.41 7.30 -30.52
N ASP A 727 -25.43 7.17 -31.36
CA ASP A 727 -26.17 5.91 -31.53
C ASP A 727 -25.72 5.10 -32.75
N VAL A 728 -24.84 5.65 -33.60
CA VAL A 728 -24.30 4.97 -34.79
C VAL A 728 -22.77 4.99 -34.83
N ILE A 729 -22.13 6.14 -35.04
CA ILE A 729 -20.68 6.26 -35.31
C ILE A 729 -19.83 5.73 -34.16
N ASN A 730 -20.18 6.04 -32.92
CA ASN A 730 -19.43 5.57 -31.75
C ASN A 730 -19.47 4.04 -31.57
N LEU A 731 -20.51 3.39 -32.07
CA LEU A 731 -20.78 1.98 -31.82
C LEU A 731 -20.26 1.05 -32.93
N VAL A 732 -20.15 1.56 -34.15
CA VAL A 732 -19.72 0.78 -35.33
C VAL A 732 -18.31 0.17 -35.16
N PRO A 733 -17.26 0.91 -34.75
CA PRO A 733 -15.92 0.33 -34.57
C PRO A 733 -15.85 -0.65 -33.40
N VAL A 734 -16.60 -0.38 -32.33
CA VAL A 734 -16.66 -1.27 -31.15
C VAL A 734 -17.37 -2.57 -31.48
N TYR A 735 -18.47 -2.52 -32.25
CA TYR A 735 -19.18 -3.72 -32.69
C TYR A 735 -18.26 -4.65 -33.47
N TRP A 736 -17.51 -4.09 -34.42
CA TRP A 736 -16.60 -4.88 -35.22
C TRP A 736 -15.48 -5.52 -34.38
N VAL A 737 -14.88 -4.78 -33.44
CA VAL A 737 -13.87 -5.37 -32.54
C VAL A 737 -14.47 -6.45 -31.62
N VAL A 738 -15.64 -6.18 -31.01
CA VAL A 738 -16.32 -7.10 -30.09
C VAL A 738 -16.79 -8.37 -30.81
N ASN A 739 -17.47 -8.22 -31.94
CA ASN A 739 -18.18 -9.31 -32.60
C ASN A 739 -17.31 -10.05 -33.64
N ASN A 740 -16.45 -9.33 -34.37
CA ASN A 740 -15.73 -9.88 -35.52
C ASN A 740 -14.24 -10.16 -35.24
N MET A 741 -13.62 -9.45 -34.31
CA MET A 741 -12.21 -9.67 -33.97
C MET A 741 -12.03 -10.49 -32.69
N LEU A 742 -12.68 -10.11 -31.59
CA LEU A 742 -12.34 -10.62 -30.26
C LEU A 742 -13.33 -11.63 -29.68
N MET A 743 -14.44 -11.89 -30.37
CA MET A 743 -15.53 -12.77 -29.89
C MET A 743 -15.94 -12.46 -28.45
N LEU A 744 -16.10 -11.17 -28.13
CA LEU A 744 -16.54 -10.72 -26.81
C LEU A 744 -18.07 -10.87 -26.70
N PRO A 745 -18.61 -11.11 -25.49
CA PRO A 745 -20.02 -11.41 -25.33
C PRO A 745 -20.91 -10.19 -25.61
N LEU A 746 -21.72 -10.26 -26.68
CA LEU A 746 -22.63 -9.20 -27.11
C LEU A 746 -24.09 -9.63 -26.99
N LYS A 747 -24.94 -8.77 -26.41
CA LYS A 747 -26.40 -8.98 -26.33
C LYS A 747 -27.08 -8.66 -27.67
N ALA A 748 -27.68 -9.66 -28.31
CA ALA A 748 -28.45 -9.47 -29.55
C ALA A 748 -29.85 -8.89 -29.25
N SER A 749 -30.37 -8.01 -30.12
CA SER A 749 -31.67 -7.34 -29.95
C SER A 749 -32.86 -8.30 -29.88
N ALA A 750 -32.74 -9.49 -30.48
CA ALA A 750 -33.78 -10.52 -30.50
C ALA A 750 -33.67 -11.59 -29.40
N SER A 751 -32.65 -11.57 -28.53
CA SER A 751 -32.49 -12.57 -27.46
C SER A 751 -32.36 -11.92 -26.08
N LEU A 752 -33.12 -12.42 -25.10
CA LEU A 752 -33.05 -12.01 -23.69
C LEU A 752 -31.77 -12.49 -22.98
N ARG A 753 -30.81 -13.09 -23.69
CA ARG A 753 -29.57 -13.66 -23.13
C ARG A 753 -28.36 -13.00 -23.79
N GLY A 754 -27.79 -12.03 -23.06
CA GLY A 754 -26.62 -11.21 -23.39
C GLY A 754 -26.17 -10.44 -22.15
N MET A 755 -24.88 -10.46 -21.76
CA MET A 755 -24.41 -9.82 -20.52
C MET A 755 -24.17 -8.32 -20.68
N TYR A 756 -23.64 -7.91 -21.84
CA TYR A 756 -23.30 -6.52 -22.17
C TYR A 756 -23.97 -6.09 -23.47
N THR A 757 -24.55 -4.90 -23.47
CA THR A 757 -24.98 -4.22 -24.69
C THR A 757 -23.78 -3.61 -25.42
N LEU A 758 -23.98 -3.21 -26.67
CA LEU A 758 -22.92 -2.54 -27.43
C LEU A 758 -22.52 -1.19 -26.81
N GLN A 759 -23.48 -0.50 -26.18
CA GLN A 759 -23.25 0.73 -25.44
C GLN A 759 -22.39 0.49 -24.18
N ASP A 760 -22.59 -0.64 -23.50
CA ASP A 760 -21.76 -1.01 -22.35
C ASP A 760 -20.31 -1.29 -22.79
N TRP A 761 -20.13 -1.99 -23.92
CA TRP A 761 -18.80 -2.18 -24.50
C TRP A 761 -18.13 -0.87 -24.92
N TYR A 762 -18.88 0.02 -25.58
CA TYR A 762 -18.36 1.35 -25.92
C TYR A 762 -17.97 2.14 -24.67
N GLY A 763 -18.76 2.07 -23.59
CA GLY A 763 -18.44 2.68 -22.31
C GLY A 763 -17.10 2.20 -21.76
N MET A 764 -16.91 0.88 -21.70
CA MET A 764 -15.65 0.29 -21.23
C MET A 764 -14.45 0.65 -22.12
N PHE A 765 -14.60 0.58 -23.45
CA PHE A 765 -13.53 0.96 -24.38
C PHE A 765 -13.20 2.46 -24.27
N SER A 766 -14.23 3.30 -24.08
CA SER A 766 -14.10 4.74 -23.91
C SER A 766 -13.39 5.08 -22.60
N ASP A 767 -13.67 4.38 -21.51
CA ASP A 767 -13.01 4.59 -20.22
C ASP A 767 -11.51 4.22 -20.30
N VAL A 768 -11.16 3.14 -20.99
CA VAL A 768 -9.76 2.78 -21.29
C VAL A 768 -9.09 3.88 -22.14
N SER A 769 -9.75 4.32 -23.20
CA SER A 769 -9.19 5.31 -24.14
C SER A 769 -9.02 6.69 -23.52
N LYS A 770 -9.97 7.11 -22.67
CA LYS A 770 -9.91 8.37 -21.93
C LYS A 770 -8.73 8.40 -20.98
N TYR A 771 -8.48 7.30 -20.27
CA TYR A 771 -7.33 7.19 -19.39
C TYR A 771 -6.01 7.22 -20.17
N LEU A 772 -5.92 6.48 -21.28
CA LEU A 772 -4.67 6.35 -22.05
C LEU A 772 -4.32 7.59 -22.87
N TYR A 773 -5.30 8.26 -23.48
CA TYR A 773 -5.04 9.29 -24.50
C TYR A 773 -5.61 10.68 -24.19
N PHE A 774 -6.63 10.79 -23.32
CA PHE A 774 -7.34 12.05 -23.08
C PHE A 774 -7.27 12.54 -21.63
N ASN A 775 -6.44 11.90 -20.79
CA ASN A 775 -6.27 12.24 -19.38
C ASN A 775 -5.27 13.39 -19.20
N ASN A 776 -5.71 14.60 -19.54
CA ASN A 776 -4.86 15.80 -19.58
C ASN A 776 -4.86 16.64 -18.28
N GLY A 777 -5.55 16.20 -17.22
CA GLY A 777 -5.67 16.98 -15.97
C GLY A 777 -5.78 16.13 -14.70
N GLN A 778 -5.04 16.51 -13.65
CA GLN A 778 -4.95 15.78 -12.36
C GLN A 778 -6.30 15.56 -11.65
N VAL A 779 -7.30 16.42 -11.90
CA VAL A 779 -8.62 16.33 -11.25
C VAL A 779 -9.41 15.11 -11.72
N ASN A 780 -9.27 14.75 -13.00
CA ASN A 780 -10.02 13.63 -13.59
C ASN A 780 -9.21 12.32 -13.60
N ASP A 781 -7.93 12.38 -13.25
CA ASP A 781 -6.99 11.25 -13.28
C ASP A 781 -7.49 10.07 -12.44
N TRP A 782 -7.93 10.34 -11.21
CA TRP A 782 -8.47 9.29 -10.33
C TRP A 782 -9.71 8.62 -10.95
N THR A 783 -10.65 9.40 -11.48
CA THR A 783 -11.88 8.86 -12.08
C THR A 783 -11.62 8.09 -13.36
N TYR A 784 -10.73 8.58 -14.24
CA TYR A 784 -10.38 7.88 -15.47
C TYR A 784 -9.54 6.64 -15.21
N ARG A 785 -8.62 6.67 -14.23
CA ARG A 785 -7.85 5.49 -13.81
C ARG A 785 -8.77 4.41 -13.23
N GLU A 786 -9.65 4.74 -12.30
CA GLU A 786 -10.54 3.76 -11.68
C GLU A 786 -11.49 3.12 -12.71
N LYS A 787 -12.06 3.92 -13.61
CA LYS A 787 -12.94 3.41 -14.68
C LYS A 787 -12.16 2.61 -15.73
N GLY A 788 -11.00 3.09 -16.16
CA GLY A 788 -10.12 2.41 -17.11
C GLY A 788 -9.58 1.08 -16.60
N THR A 789 -9.19 1.00 -15.32
CA THR A 789 -8.72 -0.25 -14.69
C THR A 789 -9.85 -1.27 -14.58
N ARG A 790 -11.06 -0.86 -14.14
CA ARG A 790 -12.23 -1.75 -14.11
C ARG A 790 -12.58 -2.29 -15.50
N ALA A 791 -12.62 -1.42 -16.50
CA ALA A 791 -12.89 -1.79 -17.88
C ALA A 791 -11.80 -2.75 -18.44
N THR A 792 -10.52 -2.49 -18.14
CA THR A 792 -9.40 -3.33 -18.57
C THR A 792 -9.50 -4.74 -18.01
N SER A 793 -9.72 -4.88 -16.70
CA SER A 793 -9.85 -6.19 -16.05
C SER A 793 -11.01 -7.00 -16.63
N GLU A 794 -12.15 -6.35 -16.86
CA GLU A 794 -13.33 -7.01 -17.40
C GLU A 794 -13.15 -7.44 -18.88
N ILE A 795 -12.58 -6.57 -19.72
CA ILE A 795 -12.29 -6.88 -21.13
C ILE A 795 -11.26 -8.02 -21.23
N ILE A 796 -10.15 -7.94 -20.49
CA ILE A 796 -9.10 -8.98 -20.49
C ILE A 796 -9.66 -10.32 -20.03
N ARG A 797 -10.53 -10.33 -19.02
CA ARG A 797 -11.16 -11.55 -18.52
C ARG A 797 -11.98 -12.27 -19.61
N HIS A 798 -12.80 -11.52 -20.36
CA HIS A 798 -13.57 -12.10 -21.48
C HIS A 798 -12.67 -12.50 -22.64
N LEU A 799 -11.67 -11.70 -22.97
CA LEU A 799 -10.73 -11.99 -24.05
C LEU A 799 -9.91 -13.27 -23.79
N LYS A 800 -9.42 -13.45 -22.55
CA LYS A 800 -8.76 -14.70 -22.12
C LYS A 800 -9.71 -15.89 -22.24
N ALA A 801 -10.99 -15.73 -21.90
CA ALA A 801 -12.00 -16.79 -22.05
C ALA A 801 -12.24 -17.15 -23.52
N SER A 802 -12.38 -16.17 -24.42
CA SER A 802 -12.56 -16.39 -25.86
C SER A 802 -11.34 -17.08 -26.50
N LEU A 803 -10.12 -16.66 -26.14
CA LEU A 803 -8.88 -17.32 -26.59
C LEU A 803 -8.78 -18.77 -26.09
N ALA A 804 -9.12 -19.01 -24.81
CA ALA A 804 -9.11 -20.35 -24.23
C ALA A 804 -10.15 -21.29 -24.86
N GLU A 805 -11.32 -20.78 -25.26
CA GLU A 805 -12.35 -21.56 -25.98
C GLU A 805 -11.85 -22.03 -27.35
N ILE A 806 -11.18 -21.14 -28.09
CA ILE A 806 -10.65 -21.45 -29.43
C ILE A 806 -9.58 -22.54 -29.34
N CYS A 807 -8.67 -22.46 -28.38
CA CYS A 807 -7.65 -23.49 -28.19
C CYS A 807 -8.22 -24.85 -27.70
N LYS A 808 -9.33 -24.87 -26.95
CA LYS A 808 -10.02 -26.10 -26.52
C LYS A 808 -10.59 -26.92 -27.68
N SER A 809 -10.83 -26.30 -28.84
CA SER A 809 -11.30 -27.00 -30.04
C SER A 809 -10.22 -27.88 -30.72
N THR A 810 -8.96 -27.85 -30.24
CA THR A 810 -7.81 -28.50 -30.90
C THR A 810 -7.08 -29.54 -30.04
N VAL A 811 -7.25 -29.61 -28.71
CA VAL A 811 -6.53 -30.58 -27.85
C VAL A 811 -7.40 -31.13 -26.69
N SER A 812 -7.31 -32.44 -26.47
CA SER A 812 -8.07 -33.23 -25.48
C SER A 812 -7.65 -33.01 -24.01
N LEU A 813 -8.61 -33.25 -23.11
CA LEU A 813 -8.75 -32.84 -21.70
C LEU A 813 -7.69 -33.37 -20.70
N SER A 814 -7.38 -32.55 -19.68
CA SER A 814 -7.34 -33.02 -18.28
C SER A 814 -7.46 -31.92 -17.20
N LEU A 815 -8.41 -32.13 -16.27
CA LEU A 815 -8.31 -32.01 -14.79
C LEU A 815 -8.30 -30.66 -14.02
N ILE A 816 -8.92 -29.55 -14.49
CA ILE A 816 -9.14 -28.36 -13.62
C ILE A 816 -10.59 -27.79 -13.60
N TYR A 817 -11.53 -28.25 -14.43
CA TYR A 817 -12.80 -27.53 -14.59
C TYR A 817 -13.98 -28.14 -13.82
N ARG A 818 -14.36 -27.52 -12.69
CA ARG A 818 -15.71 -27.65 -12.12
C ARG A 818 -16.42 -26.34 -11.74
N GLU A 819 -15.76 -25.18 -11.83
CA GLU A 819 -16.36 -23.87 -11.45
C GLU A 819 -16.68 -22.92 -12.63
N ILE A 820 -16.52 -23.36 -13.89
CA ILE A 820 -16.78 -22.52 -15.09
C ILE A 820 -17.91 -23.10 -15.98
N GLY A 821 -18.72 -24.01 -15.43
CA GLY A 821 -19.80 -24.69 -16.16
C GLY A 821 -20.93 -23.79 -16.67
N SER A 822 -21.13 -22.60 -16.08
CA SER A 822 -22.22 -21.68 -16.44
C SER A 822 -21.89 -20.73 -17.60
N VAL A 823 -20.60 -20.50 -17.89
CA VAL A 823 -20.15 -19.66 -19.01
C VAL A 823 -20.10 -20.47 -20.31
N LEU A 824 -19.80 -21.76 -20.22
CA LEU A 824 -19.53 -22.65 -21.35
C LEU A 824 -20.76 -23.07 -22.16
N ALA A 825 -21.98 -22.92 -21.63
CA ALA A 825 -23.22 -23.22 -22.35
C ALA A 825 -23.77 -22.02 -23.17
N TRP A 826 -23.10 -20.86 -23.10
CA TRP A 826 -23.66 -19.57 -23.51
C TRP A 826 -23.13 -19.03 -24.85
N LEU A 827 -21.97 -19.53 -25.31
CA LEU A 827 -21.27 -19.07 -26.53
C LEU A 827 -21.76 -19.75 -27.82
N GLY A 828 -22.99 -20.28 -27.82
CA GLY A 828 -23.57 -20.96 -28.97
C GLY A 828 -23.88 -20.01 -30.14
N GLY A 829 -23.00 -19.95 -31.13
CA GLY A 829 -23.30 -19.32 -32.41
C GLY A 829 -22.18 -19.33 -33.47
N SER A 830 -22.44 -20.04 -34.58
CA SER A 830 -21.77 -20.11 -35.90
C SER A 830 -20.24 -20.35 -35.98
N LYS A 831 -19.88 -21.38 -36.77
CA LYS A 831 -18.53 -21.89 -37.06
C LYS A 831 -17.53 -20.90 -37.67
N GLU A 832 -17.98 -19.72 -38.11
CA GLU A 832 -17.18 -18.70 -38.82
C GLU A 832 -16.65 -17.58 -37.90
N ARG A 833 -17.12 -17.46 -36.65
CA ARG A 833 -16.86 -16.28 -35.79
C ARG A 833 -15.47 -16.16 -35.14
N GLY A 834 -14.54 -17.07 -35.40
CA GLY A 834 -13.25 -17.13 -34.67
C GLY A 834 -12.01 -17.24 -35.54
N GLU A 835 -12.11 -16.99 -36.85
CA GLU A 835 -10.98 -17.16 -37.77
C GLU A 835 -9.80 -16.23 -37.45
N PHE A 836 -10.07 -14.96 -37.10
CA PHE A 836 -9.02 -14.01 -36.71
C PHE A 836 -8.23 -14.47 -35.48
N LEU A 837 -8.91 -14.85 -34.40
CA LEU A 837 -8.24 -15.34 -33.19
C LEU A 837 -7.52 -16.69 -33.41
N LYS A 838 -8.05 -17.56 -34.27
CA LYS A 838 -7.37 -18.80 -34.69
C LYS A 838 -6.07 -18.51 -35.45
N GLU A 839 -6.06 -17.50 -36.31
CA GLU A 839 -4.87 -17.07 -37.06
C GLU A 839 -3.84 -16.40 -36.14
N VAL A 840 -4.28 -15.58 -35.18
CA VAL A 840 -3.40 -14.99 -34.16
C VAL A 840 -2.75 -16.07 -33.29
N LEU A 841 -3.51 -17.08 -32.87
CA LEU A 841 -3.01 -18.20 -32.07
C LEU A 841 -2.08 -19.13 -32.86
N SER A 842 -2.34 -19.37 -34.14
CA SER A 842 -1.49 -20.23 -34.98
C SER A 842 -0.15 -19.59 -35.33
N ALA A 843 -0.05 -18.25 -35.24
CA ALA A 843 1.18 -17.50 -35.48
C ALA A 843 2.09 -17.39 -34.23
N ILE A 844 1.64 -17.83 -33.06
CA ILE A 844 2.44 -17.84 -31.82
C ILE A 844 3.15 -19.21 -31.71
N PRO A 845 4.50 -19.26 -31.56
CA PRO A 845 5.23 -20.52 -31.50
C PRO A 845 4.78 -21.39 -30.32
N ALA A 846 4.30 -22.61 -30.59
CA ALA A 846 3.84 -23.55 -29.57
C ALA A 846 5.03 -24.13 -28.79
N ASP A 847 5.28 -23.66 -27.56
CA ASP A 847 6.10 -24.41 -26.61
C ASP A 847 5.21 -25.42 -25.85
N ARG A 848 5.50 -26.72 -25.96
CA ARG A 848 4.62 -27.83 -25.57
C ARG A 848 4.68 -28.18 -24.06
N GLN A 849 5.04 -27.23 -23.20
CA GLN A 849 4.94 -27.39 -21.74
C GLN A 849 3.66 -26.73 -21.20
N ARG A 850 3.00 -27.37 -20.24
CA ARG A 850 1.66 -27.00 -19.76
C ARG A 850 1.60 -25.59 -19.12
N ASP A 851 2.70 -25.17 -18.48
CA ASP A 851 2.83 -23.84 -17.87
C ASP A 851 3.08 -22.74 -18.91
N ALA A 852 3.58 -23.09 -20.11
CA ALA A 852 3.80 -22.13 -21.19
C ALA A 852 2.50 -21.73 -21.90
N TYR A 853 1.44 -22.54 -21.80
CA TYR A 853 0.18 -22.33 -22.50
C TYR A 853 -0.68 -21.21 -21.89
N ASP A 854 -0.80 -21.15 -20.55
CA ASP A 854 -1.51 -20.07 -19.88
C ASP A 854 -0.79 -18.73 -20.05
N ILE A 855 0.55 -18.76 -20.04
CA ILE A 855 1.40 -17.59 -20.36
C ILE A 855 1.19 -17.12 -21.80
N GLN A 856 1.05 -18.05 -22.77
CA GLN A 856 0.78 -17.71 -24.18
C GLN A 856 -0.59 -17.03 -24.36
N ILE A 857 -1.66 -17.56 -23.75
CA ILE A 857 -2.99 -16.94 -23.80
C ILE A 857 -2.97 -15.57 -23.12
N GLU A 858 -2.28 -15.45 -22.00
CA GLU A 858 -2.17 -14.21 -21.26
C GLU A 858 -1.44 -13.13 -22.09
N HIS A 859 -0.30 -13.45 -22.67
CA HIS A 859 0.43 -12.55 -23.55
C HIS A 859 -0.37 -12.14 -24.78
N ALA A 860 -1.09 -13.09 -25.41
CA ALA A 860 -1.95 -12.81 -26.55
C ALA A 860 -3.12 -11.87 -26.17
N ALA A 861 -3.76 -12.10 -25.02
CA ALA A 861 -4.86 -11.29 -24.53
C ALA A 861 -4.42 -9.84 -24.27
N TYR A 862 -3.30 -9.62 -23.57
CA TYR A 862 -2.80 -8.27 -23.30
C TYR A 862 -2.34 -7.54 -24.57
N SER A 863 -1.77 -8.28 -25.53
CA SER A 863 -1.33 -7.70 -26.81
C SER A 863 -2.53 -7.25 -27.65
N LEU A 864 -3.52 -8.14 -27.84
CA LEU A 864 -4.77 -7.83 -28.54
C LEU A 864 -5.54 -6.69 -27.85
N PHE A 865 -5.56 -6.70 -26.51
CA PHE A 865 -6.16 -5.62 -25.73
C PHE A 865 -5.50 -4.28 -26.01
N SER A 866 -4.16 -4.21 -25.90
CA SER A 866 -3.42 -2.95 -26.04
C SER A 866 -3.61 -2.29 -27.40
N GLU A 867 -3.91 -3.09 -28.41
CA GLU A 867 -3.93 -2.67 -29.81
C GLU A 867 -5.34 -2.38 -30.32
N LEU A 868 -6.33 -3.22 -30.01
CA LEU A 868 -7.67 -3.11 -30.58
C LEU A 868 -8.61 -2.24 -29.73
N ILE A 869 -8.49 -2.32 -28.40
CA ILE A 869 -9.47 -1.72 -27.48
C ILE A 869 -9.35 -0.18 -27.44
N PRO A 870 -8.16 0.42 -27.24
CA PRO A 870 -8.04 1.87 -27.20
C PRO A 870 -8.22 2.51 -28.58
N THR A 871 -7.86 1.78 -29.64
CA THR A 871 -7.89 2.26 -31.02
C THR A 871 -9.31 2.42 -31.56
N ALA A 872 -10.22 1.50 -31.24
CA ALA A 872 -11.60 1.57 -31.72
C ALA A 872 -12.29 2.90 -31.38
N VAL A 873 -11.99 3.47 -30.21
CA VAL A 873 -12.55 4.75 -29.75
C VAL A 873 -11.87 5.95 -30.41
N LEU A 874 -10.55 5.87 -30.64
CA LEU A 874 -9.83 6.88 -31.42
C LEU A 874 -10.38 6.96 -32.86
N PHE A 875 -10.68 5.81 -33.46
CA PHE A 875 -11.28 5.71 -34.78
C PHE A 875 -12.70 6.30 -34.80
N ALA A 876 -13.54 5.94 -33.83
CA ALA A 876 -14.87 6.54 -33.64
C ALA A 876 -14.81 8.08 -33.50
N SER A 877 -13.85 8.58 -32.72
CA SER A 877 -13.65 10.02 -32.51
C SER A 877 -13.23 10.75 -33.80
N ALA A 878 -12.37 10.14 -34.61
CA ALA A 878 -11.99 10.70 -35.91
C ALA A 878 -13.20 10.75 -36.88
N MET A 879 -13.99 9.69 -36.95
CA MET A 879 -15.21 9.66 -37.77
C MET A 879 -16.24 10.71 -37.33
N ALA A 880 -16.47 10.84 -36.02
CA ALA A 880 -17.38 11.84 -35.46
C ALA A 880 -16.94 13.26 -35.80
N THR A 881 -15.63 13.55 -35.74
CA THR A 881 -15.06 14.87 -36.08
C THR A 881 -15.31 15.24 -37.55
N VAL A 882 -15.16 14.28 -38.47
CA VAL A 882 -15.42 14.51 -39.90
C VAL A 882 -16.91 14.79 -40.14
N VAL A 883 -17.78 14.03 -39.49
CA VAL A 883 -19.24 14.20 -39.63
C VAL A 883 -19.69 15.54 -39.05
N ASP A 884 -19.28 15.89 -37.83
CA ASP A 884 -19.60 17.20 -37.23
C ASP A 884 -19.11 18.37 -38.08
N TYR A 885 -17.91 18.27 -38.67
CA TYR A 885 -17.34 19.35 -39.50
C TYR A 885 -18.16 19.64 -40.77
N TYR A 886 -18.73 18.61 -41.40
CA TYR A 886 -19.50 18.75 -42.65
C TYR A 886 -21.02 18.87 -42.44
N LEU A 887 -21.50 18.59 -41.23
CA LEU A 887 -22.89 18.88 -40.83
C LEU A 887 -23.11 20.32 -40.35
N ASP A 888 -22.05 21.11 -40.13
CA ASP A 888 -22.14 22.55 -39.87
C ASP A 888 -22.63 23.30 -41.12
N ASP A 889 -23.57 24.25 -40.93
CA ASP A 889 -24.12 25.08 -42.01
C ASP A 889 -23.03 25.82 -42.82
N ARG A 890 -21.87 26.10 -42.22
CA ARG A 890 -20.71 26.74 -42.87
C ARG A 890 -20.02 25.86 -43.92
N SER A 891 -20.29 24.56 -43.90
CA SER A 891 -19.67 23.56 -44.80
C SER A 891 -20.66 23.01 -45.84
N ARG A 892 -21.83 23.64 -46.01
CA ARG A 892 -22.96 23.13 -46.83
C ARG A 892 -22.58 22.80 -48.28
N ASP A 893 -21.80 23.64 -48.96
CA ASP A 893 -21.37 23.40 -50.35
C ASP A 893 -20.42 22.20 -50.47
N ALA A 894 -19.51 22.05 -49.50
CA ALA A 894 -18.60 20.92 -49.44
C ALA A 894 -19.33 19.63 -49.05
N CYS A 895 -20.37 19.73 -48.21
CA CYS A 895 -21.25 18.62 -47.87
C CYS A 895 -21.97 18.13 -49.13
N GLN A 896 -22.58 19.01 -49.94
CA GLN A 896 -23.26 18.65 -51.19
C GLN A 896 -22.35 17.95 -52.20
N GLU A 897 -21.11 18.43 -52.35
CA GLU A 897 -20.13 17.77 -53.23
C GLU A 897 -19.69 16.40 -52.67
N LEU A 898 -19.54 16.27 -51.35
CA LEU A 898 -19.33 14.98 -50.71
C LEU A 898 -20.50 14.02 -50.96
N GLN A 899 -21.75 14.49 -50.96
CA GLN A 899 -22.93 13.66 -51.30
C GLN A 899 -22.93 13.23 -52.76
N ARG A 900 -22.44 14.09 -53.67
CA ARG A 900 -22.33 13.79 -55.10
C ARG A 900 -21.25 12.75 -55.39
N LEU A 901 -20.04 12.95 -54.84
CA LEU A 901 -18.93 12.00 -54.91
C LEU A 901 -19.31 10.66 -54.26
N ALA A 902 -20.07 10.74 -53.18
CA ALA A 902 -20.66 9.60 -52.53
C ALA A 902 -21.58 8.80 -53.46
N ALA A 903 -22.59 9.45 -54.04
CA ALA A 903 -23.57 8.78 -54.88
C ALA A 903 -22.95 8.06 -56.09
N ALA A 904 -21.76 8.49 -56.55
CA ALA A 904 -21.05 7.92 -57.70
C ALA A 904 -20.51 6.49 -57.49
N LYS A 905 -20.28 6.04 -56.25
CA LYS A 905 -19.85 4.66 -55.90
C LYS A 905 -18.68 4.11 -56.76
N SER A 906 -17.72 4.95 -57.15
CA SER A 906 -16.56 4.57 -57.98
C SER A 906 -15.23 4.74 -57.23
N PRO A 907 -14.20 3.92 -57.50
CA PRO A 907 -12.87 4.05 -56.88
C PRO A 907 -12.27 5.45 -57.01
N GLU A 908 -12.48 6.11 -58.15
CA GLU A 908 -11.99 7.46 -58.43
C GLU A 908 -12.68 8.53 -57.57
N ALA A 909 -13.96 8.32 -57.23
CA ALA A 909 -14.69 9.18 -56.31
C ALA A 909 -14.21 8.99 -54.86
N ASN A 910 -13.79 7.78 -54.47
CA ASN A 910 -13.26 7.49 -53.12
C ASN A 910 -11.97 8.27 -52.85
N VAL A 911 -11.07 8.32 -53.83
CA VAL A 911 -9.83 9.10 -53.75
C VAL A 911 -10.13 10.60 -53.60
N GLN A 912 -11.18 11.09 -54.26
CA GLN A 912 -11.59 12.50 -54.19
C GLN A 912 -12.27 12.87 -52.86
N ILE A 913 -12.76 11.90 -52.09
CA ILE A 913 -13.33 12.12 -50.74
C ILE A 913 -12.21 12.34 -49.70
N LEU A 914 -11.04 11.73 -49.87
CA LEU A 914 -9.94 11.78 -48.89
C LEU A 914 -9.44 13.19 -48.55
N PRO A 915 -9.24 14.12 -49.50
CA PRO A 915 -8.87 15.49 -49.20
C PRO A 915 -9.87 16.19 -48.26
N TYR A 916 -11.17 15.87 -48.36
CA TYR A 916 -12.19 16.42 -47.47
C TYR A 916 -12.07 15.86 -46.05
N VAL A 917 -11.78 14.57 -45.90
CA VAL A 917 -11.52 13.93 -44.61
C VAL A 917 -10.29 14.56 -43.94
N TYR A 918 -9.18 14.68 -44.68
CA TYR A 918 -7.96 15.32 -44.16
C TYR A 918 -8.16 16.79 -43.82
N LYS A 919 -8.97 17.53 -44.58
CA LYS A 919 -9.32 18.93 -44.29
C LYS A 919 -10.08 19.07 -42.97
N ALA A 920 -11.04 18.17 -42.70
CA ALA A 920 -11.79 18.18 -41.45
C ALA A 920 -10.90 17.85 -40.25
N LEU A 921 -10.01 16.86 -40.37
CA LEU A 921 -9.07 16.46 -39.31
C LEU A 921 -7.93 17.47 -39.12
N GLY A 922 -7.47 18.15 -40.18
CA GLY A 922 -6.36 19.10 -40.15
C GLY A 922 -6.67 20.45 -39.49
N LYS A 923 -7.93 20.91 -39.47
CA LYS A 923 -8.32 22.15 -38.79
C LYS A 923 -8.43 22.01 -37.26
N SER A 924 -8.51 20.79 -36.74
CA SER A 924 -8.42 20.49 -35.29
C SER A 924 -7.00 20.73 -34.72
N LEU A 925 -5.98 20.75 -35.60
CA LEU A 925 -4.57 20.84 -35.25
C LEU A 925 -3.97 22.27 -35.28
N SER A 926 -4.73 23.29 -35.68
CA SER A 926 -4.21 24.66 -35.85
C SER A 926 -5.15 25.72 -35.28
N CYS A 927 -4.91 26.16 -34.04
CA CYS A 927 -5.16 27.55 -33.62
C CYS A 927 -4.48 27.86 -32.28
N GLU A 928 -3.40 28.65 -32.36
CA GLU A 928 -2.98 29.59 -31.33
C GLU A 928 -3.94 30.79 -31.33
N SER A 929 -4.66 31.05 -30.22
CA SER A 929 -5.01 32.39 -29.74
C SER A 929 -5.69 32.36 -28.37
N PRO A 930 -5.63 33.46 -27.59
CA PRO A 930 -5.39 33.46 -26.15
C PRO A 930 -6.66 33.42 -25.29
N LEU A 931 -6.47 33.09 -24.01
CA LEU A 931 -7.39 33.32 -22.88
C LEU A 931 -8.20 34.61 -23.04
N ILE A 932 -9.53 34.55 -22.86
CA ILE A 932 -10.38 35.50 -22.10
C ILE A 932 -11.79 34.88 -21.93
N THR A 933 -12.21 34.81 -20.66
CA THR A 933 -13.54 34.56 -20.08
C THR A 933 -14.78 34.54 -21.00
N ARG A 934 -15.53 33.43 -20.94
CA ARG A 934 -16.91 33.38 -20.44
C ARG A 934 -17.31 31.98 -20.02
#